data_AF-A0A0G3WH79-F1
#
_entry.id   AF-A0A0G3WH79-F1
#
_cell.length_a   1.000
_cell.length_b   1.000
_cell.length_c   1.000
_cell.angle_alpha   90.00
_cell.angle_beta   90.00
_cell.angle_gamma   90.00
#
_symmetry.space_group_name_H-M   'P 1'
#
loop_
_entity.id
_entity.type
_entity.pdbx_description
1 polymer ?
#
loop_
_entity_poly.entity_id
_entity_poly.type
_entity_poly.pdbx_seq_one_letter_code
_entity_poly.pdbx_strand_id
1 'polypeptide(L)'
;MNNEKGSSNNNKKLACQPSSSLYITEKKAPNSYAVRRAGQGELKASFLNLNKNVNSCPYPPGAKVQVSEVDVIVEGCPPLRLKAPKGPAGPAGPEGPAGPEGPAGPAGPEGPEGPEGPEGPEGPEGPEGPEGPAGPEGPPGAGITDYGYIYNTCEQVVLEEANVTFDSNGIIVGEIGHIVGNEEIFINTPGDYEVSFYISGGNANQFSLFLNGLLVEGTTYGSQDGRQINTGYAIVSVIEPSVLTLRNHTSDSPVILQSLAGIQTNVTASLYLERLSLQTAASASTALELISLLNDPTITTINLEANIFDLSMEPPINRTTAVRLMGMAPGAEINFAANQDISFITIGGNITLLDHRIYNSNEKLFYTTIDAAITAASPGDTVLVFPGTYNQASFLLIDKPLTLRGFSANDTVVTFPNTLDNTSSLRIMADNVTVDNIHFIGPTSATEGLNALISIPTKTPIGIDMPVELFDHITISCCIMEGGRRNAFITGQNLSILGNQFIHTGNSHSLNIIALDGRTMISGNTFTGGTTSLRAILVEGSSNTTFSGDIIVQDNNATSFTGFTLFNTNSNVIIFFGQPTPIGFQDATILVQRNYIDHQGRSGSSIIFFVPGPNDFSEIHSIRIRENVIINLNVNRLAVYMDYFPPGGTSIPANEQIKVSENVFDVALPWGSATDTVDPNYPVGFDIDAPGGVNLDKFELVLNTVLNLP
;
A
#
# COMPACT_ATOMS: atom_id res chain seq x y z
N MET A 1 23.40 -41.94 -16.92
CA MET A 1 24.09 -41.39 -18.10
C MET A 1 23.12 -40.37 -18.69
N ASN A 2 23.31 -39.05 -18.75
CA ASN A 2 24.38 -38.12 -18.41
C ASN A 2 23.68 -36.88 -17.77
N ASN A 3 24.09 -36.43 -16.59
CA ASN A 3 24.80 -35.15 -16.36
C ASN A 3 24.44 -34.01 -17.33
N GLU A 4 23.76 -32.99 -16.80
CA GLU A 4 24.22 -31.60 -16.91
C GLU A 4 23.76 -30.78 -15.69
N LYS A 5 24.75 -30.16 -15.04
CA LYS A 5 24.58 -29.16 -13.99
C LYS A 5 24.21 -27.83 -14.66
N GLY A 6 23.10 -27.23 -14.25
CA GLY A 6 22.76 -25.84 -14.53
C GLY A 6 22.39 -25.14 -13.22
N SER A 7 23.37 -24.45 -12.62
CA SER A 7 23.12 -23.43 -11.60
C SER A 7 22.46 -22.23 -12.31
N SER A 8 21.27 -21.83 -11.88
CA SER A 8 20.79 -20.47 -12.10
C SER A 8 20.17 -19.95 -10.82
N ASN A 9 20.92 -19.08 -10.14
CA ASN A 9 20.37 -18.09 -9.23
C ASN A 9 19.26 -17.33 -9.95
N ASN A 10 18.02 -17.44 -9.46
CA ASN A 10 16.96 -16.50 -9.76
C ASN A 10 16.27 -16.15 -8.44
N ASN A 11 16.88 -15.21 -7.71
CA ASN A 11 16.16 -14.39 -6.75
C ASN A 11 15.14 -13.53 -7.52
N LYS A 12 13.97 -14.11 -7.79
CA LYS A 12 12.80 -13.30 -8.13
C LYS A 12 12.24 -12.74 -6.82
N LYS A 13 12.43 -11.44 -6.60
CA LYS A 13 11.62 -10.63 -5.67
C LYS A 13 10.14 -10.97 -5.94
N LEU A 14 9.49 -11.69 -5.03
CA LEU A 14 8.03 -11.81 -5.02
C LEU A 14 7.48 -10.52 -4.44
N ALA A 15 7.09 -9.59 -5.31
CA ALA A 15 6.24 -8.48 -4.89
C ALA A 15 4.85 -9.03 -4.53
N CYS A 16 4.20 -8.48 -3.51
CA CYS A 16 2.75 -8.59 -3.31
C CYS A 16 2.05 -8.14 -4.59
N GLN A 17 1.64 -9.08 -5.44
CA GLN A 17 0.79 -8.80 -6.59
C GLN A 17 -0.66 -8.71 -6.11
N PRO A 18 -1.46 -7.75 -6.60
CA PRO A 18 -2.90 -7.85 -6.48
C PRO A 18 -3.37 -9.12 -7.19
N SER A 19 -4.47 -9.66 -6.69
CA SER A 19 -5.26 -10.76 -7.24
C SER A 19 -5.14 -10.90 -8.76
N SER A 20 -4.82 -12.13 -9.19
CA SER A 20 -4.68 -12.57 -10.58
C SER A 20 -5.71 -11.92 -11.52
N SER A 21 -5.25 -11.07 -12.44
CA SER A 21 -6.07 -10.37 -13.40
C SER A 21 -6.69 -11.33 -14.43
N LEU A 22 -8.00 -11.20 -14.64
CA LEU A 22 -8.76 -11.89 -15.68
C LEU A 22 -8.64 -11.10 -16.99
N TYR A 23 -8.19 -11.72 -18.09
CA TYR A 23 -8.14 -11.06 -19.39
C TYR A 23 -9.19 -11.64 -20.35
N ILE A 24 -9.99 -10.76 -20.96
CA ILE A 24 -10.94 -11.10 -22.01
C ILE A 24 -10.17 -11.19 -23.33
N THR A 25 -10.24 -12.34 -24.00
CA THR A 25 -9.62 -12.52 -25.33
C THR A 25 -10.71 -12.77 -26.38
N GLU A 26 -10.84 -11.79 -27.27
CA GLU A 26 -11.61 -11.74 -28.52
C GLU A 26 -13.16 -11.82 -28.48
N LYS A 27 -13.76 -10.96 -29.31
CA LYS A 27 -15.20 -10.80 -29.53
C LYS A 27 -15.67 -11.83 -30.57
N LYS A 28 -16.41 -12.87 -30.15
CA LYS A 28 -16.94 -13.89 -31.07
C LYS A 28 -18.37 -13.65 -31.61
N ALA A 29 -19.19 -12.81 -30.97
CA ALA A 29 -20.53 -12.41 -31.45
C ALA A 29 -21.10 -11.23 -30.60
N PRO A 30 -22.23 -10.60 -30.97
CA PRO A 30 -22.86 -9.60 -30.11
C PRO A 30 -23.35 -10.28 -28.82
N ASN A 31 -22.88 -9.79 -27.67
CA ASN A 31 -23.28 -10.18 -26.31
C ASN A 31 -22.72 -11.51 -25.74
N SER A 32 -21.49 -11.92 -26.11
CA SER A 32 -20.78 -12.99 -25.38
C SER A 32 -19.27 -12.69 -25.25
N TYR A 33 -18.70 -12.99 -24.07
CA TYR A 33 -17.26 -12.88 -23.78
C TYR A 33 -16.74 -14.24 -23.28
N ALA A 34 -15.56 -14.67 -23.73
CA ALA A 34 -14.87 -15.84 -23.21
C ALA A 34 -13.79 -15.43 -22.20
N VAL A 35 -13.64 -16.22 -21.14
CA VAL A 35 -12.69 -15.99 -20.04
C VAL A 35 -11.61 -17.07 -20.08
N ARG A 36 -10.33 -16.69 -19.99
CA ARG A 36 -9.19 -17.61 -19.85
C ARG A 36 -8.34 -17.27 -18.62
N ARG A 37 -7.80 -18.28 -17.94
CA ARG A 37 -6.70 -18.16 -16.97
C ARG A 37 -5.36 -18.39 -17.69
N ALA A 38 -4.31 -17.67 -17.30
CA ALA A 38 -2.98 -17.92 -17.81
C ALA A 38 -2.47 -19.29 -17.33
N GLY A 39 -2.30 -20.24 -18.26
CA GLY A 39 -1.50 -21.46 -18.03
C GLY A 39 -2.16 -22.82 -18.30
N GLN A 40 -3.49 -22.97 -18.37
CA GLN A 40 -4.13 -24.27 -18.68
C GLN A 40 -5.45 -24.10 -19.48
N GLY A 41 -5.83 -25.15 -20.23
CA GLY A 41 -6.82 -25.14 -21.32
C GLY A 41 -8.27 -24.74 -21.00
N GLU A 42 -9.08 -24.57 -22.06
CA GLU A 42 -10.41 -23.94 -22.07
C GLU A 42 -11.46 -24.57 -21.14
N LEU A 43 -12.15 -23.75 -20.34
CA LEU A 43 -13.37 -24.10 -19.61
C LEU A 43 -14.63 -23.64 -20.39
N LYS A 44 -15.62 -24.51 -20.53
CA LYS A 44 -16.95 -24.21 -21.12
C LYS A 44 -17.82 -23.46 -20.08
N ALA A 45 -18.34 -22.29 -20.43
CA ALA A 45 -19.12 -21.42 -19.53
C ALA A 45 -20.64 -21.69 -19.55
N SER A 46 -21.27 -21.59 -18.38
CA SER A 46 -22.72 -21.48 -18.14
C SER A 46 -23.10 -20.03 -17.78
N PHE A 47 -24.30 -19.60 -18.18
CA PHE A 47 -24.73 -18.20 -18.35
C PHE A 47 -25.22 -17.52 -17.05
N LEU A 48 -24.89 -16.23 -16.85
CA LEU A 48 -25.48 -15.36 -15.82
C LEU A 48 -26.29 -14.23 -16.48
N ASN A 49 -27.55 -14.06 -16.06
CA ASN A 49 -28.53 -13.14 -16.65
C ASN A 49 -28.88 -12.06 -15.62
N LEU A 50 -28.59 -10.78 -15.90
CA LEU A 50 -28.95 -9.64 -15.06
C LEU A 50 -29.79 -8.65 -15.89
N ASN A 51 -31.05 -8.41 -15.48
CA ASN A 51 -31.64 -7.07 -15.37
C ASN A 51 -33.16 -7.07 -15.11
N LYS A 52 -33.60 -6.20 -14.19
CA LYS A 52 -34.76 -5.30 -14.38
C LYS A 52 -34.78 -4.17 -13.34
N ASN A 53 -34.44 -2.96 -13.79
CA ASN A 53 -35.18 -1.70 -13.59
C ASN A 53 -34.26 -0.47 -13.60
N VAL A 54 -34.02 0.10 -14.79
CA VAL A 54 -33.65 1.53 -14.94
C VAL A 54 -34.42 2.06 -16.14
N ASN A 55 -35.39 2.95 -15.91
CA ASN A 55 -36.11 3.65 -16.96
C ASN A 55 -35.46 5.01 -17.24
N SER A 56 -35.28 5.26 -18.55
CA SER A 56 -35.20 6.55 -19.27
C SER A 56 -34.01 7.51 -19.06
N CYS A 57 -33.01 7.38 -19.93
CA CYS A 57 -32.37 8.50 -20.63
C CYS A 57 -31.84 8.01 -22.01
N PRO A 58 -32.05 8.73 -23.13
CA PRO A 58 -31.75 8.22 -24.47
C PRO A 58 -30.28 8.45 -24.85
N TYR A 59 -29.50 7.38 -25.00
CA TYR A 59 -28.16 7.44 -25.58
C TYR A 59 -28.18 7.10 -27.08
N PRO A 60 -27.41 7.80 -27.93
CA PRO A 60 -27.27 7.48 -29.35
C PRO A 60 -26.51 6.16 -29.58
N PRO A 61 -26.75 5.48 -30.72
CA PRO A 61 -26.18 4.16 -30.99
C PRO A 61 -24.66 4.21 -31.17
N GLY A 62 -23.93 3.58 -30.24
CA GLY A 62 -22.47 3.43 -30.30
C GLY A 62 -21.70 3.57 -28.97
N ALA A 63 -22.35 3.93 -27.87
CA ALA A 63 -21.68 4.08 -26.57
C ALA A 63 -21.18 2.74 -26.00
N LYS A 64 -19.89 2.66 -25.64
CA LYS A 64 -19.30 1.58 -24.84
C LYS A 64 -19.38 2.00 -23.36
N VAL A 65 -19.99 1.16 -22.52
CA VAL A 65 -19.96 1.30 -21.06
C VAL A 65 -18.71 0.56 -20.55
N GLN A 66 -17.79 1.27 -19.90
CA GLN A 66 -16.75 0.67 -19.06
C GLN A 66 -17.13 0.89 -17.59
N VAL A 67 -17.01 -0.15 -16.78
CA VAL A 67 -17.07 -0.06 -15.31
C VAL A 67 -15.67 -0.37 -14.81
N SER A 68 -15.04 0.60 -14.14
CA SER A 68 -13.82 0.44 -13.37
C SER A 68 -13.97 1.29 -12.11
N GLU A 69 -13.69 0.70 -10.96
CA GLU A 69 -13.30 1.46 -9.77
C GLU A 69 -11.99 2.21 -10.07
N VAL A 70 -11.75 3.32 -9.35
CA VAL A 70 -10.64 4.30 -9.41
C VAL A 70 -10.97 5.59 -10.17
N ASP A 71 -10.83 6.71 -9.45
CA ASP A 71 -11.06 8.10 -9.86
C ASP A 71 -10.25 8.51 -11.11
N VAL A 72 -10.86 9.37 -11.95
CA VAL A 72 -10.23 9.92 -13.15
C VAL A 72 -10.06 11.45 -13.03
N ILE A 73 -8.81 11.89 -13.01
CA ILE A 73 -8.37 13.23 -13.46
C ILE A 73 -8.27 13.18 -15.00
N VAL A 74 -8.80 14.18 -15.70
CA VAL A 74 -8.61 14.33 -17.16
C VAL A 74 -7.97 15.69 -17.44
N GLU A 75 -6.81 15.70 -18.11
CA GLU A 75 -6.29 16.85 -18.85
C GLU A 75 -6.29 16.58 -20.37
N GLY A 76 -6.66 17.60 -21.17
CA GLY A 76 -6.09 17.81 -22.52
C GLY A 76 -6.97 17.65 -23.77
N CYS A 77 -7.89 18.59 -24.05
CA CYS A 77 -8.23 19.01 -25.43
C CYS A 77 -8.82 20.45 -25.44
N PRO A 78 -8.34 21.41 -26.27
CA PRO A 78 -8.95 22.74 -26.47
C PRO A 78 -9.78 22.82 -27.78
N PRO A 79 -10.50 23.92 -28.11
CA PRO A 79 -11.26 24.88 -27.30
C PRO A 79 -12.68 25.17 -27.90
N LEU A 80 -13.67 25.60 -27.10
CA LEU A 80 -14.72 26.55 -27.54
C LEU A 80 -15.25 27.36 -26.35
N ARG A 81 -15.10 28.68 -26.42
CA ARG A 81 -15.50 29.65 -25.39
C ARG A 81 -17.02 29.87 -25.43
N LEU A 82 -17.72 29.48 -24.36
CA LEU A 82 -19.05 30.00 -24.01
C LEU A 82 -18.96 30.64 -22.62
N LYS A 83 -19.11 31.97 -22.59
CA LYS A 83 -19.14 32.79 -21.37
C LYS A 83 -20.45 32.48 -20.60
N ALA A 84 -20.35 31.93 -19.40
CA ALA A 84 -21.45 31.88 -18.42
C ALA A 84 -21.19 32.94 -17.32
N PRO A 85 -22.23 33.64 -16.81
CA PRO A 85 -22.07 34.77 -15.90
C PRO A 85 -21.73 34.32 -14.46
N LYS A 86 -21.03 35.21 -13.74
CA LYS A 86 -20.63 35.08 -12.34
C LYS A 86 -21.86 34.85 -11.43
N GLY A 87 -21.84 33.79 -10.62
CA GLY A 87 -22.85 33.55 -9.58
C GLY A 87 -22.84 34.63 -8.48
N PRO A 88 -23.99 34.98 -7.86
CA PRO A 88 -24.06 35.99 -6.82
C PRO A 88 -23.32 35.56 -5.55
N ALA A 89 -22.80 36.54 -4.80
CA ALA A 89 -22.15 36.31 -3.51
C ALA A 89 -23.16 35.77 -2.47
N GLY A 90 -22.71 34.84 -1.62
CA GLY A 90 -23.52 34.30 -0.53
C GLY A 90 -23.87 35.37 0.53
N PRO A 91 -25.01 35.24 1.24
CA PRO A 91 -25.42 36.19 2.27
C PRO A 91 -24.48 36.16 3.49
N ALA A 92 -24.34 37.31 4.14
CA ALA A 92 -23.58 37.45 5.39
C ALA A 92 -24.24 36.66 6.53
N GLY A 93 -23.42 36.07 7.41
CA GLY A 93 -23.89 35.32 8.58
C GLY A 93 -24.61 36.21 9.61
N PRO A 94 -25.53 35.64 10.43
CA PRO A 94 -26.28 36.41 11.41
C PRO A 94 -25.40 36.88 12.58
N GLU A 95 -25.76 38.04 13.13
CA GLU A 95 -25.11 38.66 14.30
C GLU A 95 -25.38 37.84 15.57
N GLY A 96 -24.38 37.74 16.45
CA GLY A 96 -24.46 36.96 17.69
C GLY A 96 -25.40 37.61 18.74
N PRO A 97 -26.01 36.82 19.64
CA PRO A 97 -26.95 37.34 20.63
C PRO A 97 -26.25 38.17 21.72
N ALA A 98 -26.94 39.22 22.19
CA ALA A 98 -26.49 40.07 23.29
C ALA A 98 -26.44 39.32 24.63
N GLY A 99 -25.44 39.63 25.46
CA GLY A 99 -25.26 39.03 26.79
C GLY A 99 -26.35 39.43 27.80
N PRO A 100 -26.62 38.61 28.82
CA PRO A 100 -27.67 38.87 29.80
C PRO A 100 -27.31 40.00 30.78
N GLU A 101 -28.32 40.75 31.20
CA GLU A 101 -28.21 41.85 32.16
C GLU A 101 -28.02 41.34 33.61
N GLY A 102 -27.15 42.00 34.38
CA GLY A 102 -26.83 41.62 35.76
C GLY A 102 -27.93 42.00 36.77
N PRO A 103 -28.08 41.26 37.88
CA PRO A 103 -29.15 41.50 38.85
C PRO A 103 -28.91 42.75 39.71
N ALA A 104 -30.01 43.44 40.05
CA ALA A 104 -30.00 44.63 40.91
C ALA A 104 -29.82 44.28 42.40
N GLY A 105 -28.94 45.01 43.10
CA GLY A 105 -28.73 44.90 44.55
C GLY A 105 -29.74 45.74 45.36
N PRO A 106 -30.11 45.31 46.59
CA PRO A 106 -31.08 46.00 47.45
C PRO A 106 -30.50 47.20 48.21
N ALA A 107 -31.37 48.08 48.72
CA ALA A 107 -31.04 49.42 49.23
C ALA A 107 -30.96 49.55 50.79
N GLY A 108 -29.92 50.28 51.25
CA GLY A 108 -29.80 51.15 52.46
C GLY A 108 -29.80 50.51 53.87
N PRO A 109 -29.28 51.15 54.95
CA PRO A 109 -29.02 52.59 55.14
C PRO A 109 -27.67 52.95 55.86
N GLU A 110 -27.60 54.19 56.35
CA GLU A 110 -26.53 55.20 56.39
C GLU A 110 -25.54 55.21 57.58
N GLY A 111 -24.32 55.70 57.33
CA GLY A 111 -23.39 56.28 58.31
C GLY A 111 -22.43 57.29 57.60
N PRO A 112 -22.14 58.48 58.17
CA PRO A 112 -21.57 59.59 57.42
C PRO A 112 -20.03 59.65 57.35
N GLU A 113 -19.59 60.19 56.21
CA GLU A 113 -18.37 60.94 55.85
C GLU A 113 -16.97 60.30 55.96
N GLY A 114 -16.39 60.06 54.78
CA GLY A 114 -14.97 60.31 54.50
C GLY A 114 -14.87 61.09 53.19
N PRO A 115 -13.96 62.08 53.06
CA PRO A 115 -13.82 62.85 51.83
C PRO A 115 -13.41 61.97 50.65
N GLU A 116 -13.95 62.30 49.47
CA GLU A 116 -13.68 61.67 48.19
C GLU A 116 -12.17 61.61 47.91
N GLY A 117 -11.64 60.40 47.76
CA GLY A 117 -10.30 60.20 47.21
C GLY A 117 -10.33 60.55 45.72
N PRO A 118 -9.34 61.30 45.19
CA PRO A 118 -9.35 61.68 43.78
C PRO A 118 -9.35 60.45 42.87
N GLU A 119 -10.13 60.54 41.79
CA GLU A 119 -10.19 59.57 40.71
C GLU A 119 -8.78 59.23 40.22
N GLY A 120 -8.45 57.94 40.14
CA GLY A 120 -7.19 57.47 39.57
C GLY A 120 -7.16 57.83 38.09
N PRO A 121 -6.03 58.33 37.55
CA PRO A 121 -5.96 58.72 36.14
C PRO A 121 -6.26 57.52 35.23
N GLU A 122 -7.01 57.78 34.16
CA GLU A 122 -7.26 56.86 33.06
C GLU A 122 -5.93 56.27 32.57
N GLY A 123 -5.86 54.94 32.45
CA GLY A 123 -4.68 54.27 31.91
C GLY A 123 -4.46 54.72 30.46
N PRO A 124 -3.21 54.99 30.03
CA PRO A 124 -2.96 55.46 28.67
C PRO A 124 -3.43 54.41 27.65
N GLU A 125 -4.04 54.91 26.57
CA GLU A 125 -4.38 54.11 25.39
C GLU A 125 -3.13 53.35 24.91
N GLY A 126 -3.28 52.04 24.69
CA GLY A 126 -2.18 51.21 24.19
C GLY A 126 -1.70 51.72 22.83
N PRO A 127 -0.37 51.75 22.57
CA PRO A 127 0.13 52.25 21.30
C PRO A 127 -0.43 51.45 20.14
N GLU A 128 -0.78 52.16 19.06
CA GLU A 128 -1.16 51.57 17.78
C GLU A 128 -0.08 50.57 17.33
N GLY A 129 -0.51 49.36 16.97
CA GLY A 129 0.41 48.31 16.53
C GLY A 129 1.20 48.79 15.30
N PRO A 130 2.50 48.48 15.20
CA PRO A 130 3.31 48.93 14.07
C PRO A 130 2.72 48.44 12.75
N GLU A 131 2.69 49.32 11.75
CA GLU A 131 2.35 48.98 10.38
C GLU A 131 3.21 47.80 9.93
N GLY A 132 2.57 46.75 9.38
CA GLY A 132 3.28 45.57 8.91
C GLY A 132 4.34 45.95 7.87
N PRO A 133 5.52 45.29 7.87
CA PRO A 133 6.57 45.63 6.91
C PRO A 133 6.04 45.48 5.48
N ALA A 134 6.42 46.42 4.61
CA ALA A 134 6.18 46.31 3.18
C ALA A 134 6.69 44.94 2.70
N GLY A 135 5.87 44.25 1.88
CA GLY A 135 6.28 42.98 1.28
C GLY A 135 7.61 43.15 0.52
N PRO A 136 8.45 42.10 0.47
CA PRO A 136 9.73 42.19 -0.22
C PRO A 136 9.51 42.59 -1.68
N GLU A 137 10.37 43.48 -2.17
CA GLU A 137 10.45 43.82 -3.59
C GLU A 137 10.61 42.51 -4.37
N GLY A 138 9.78 42.32 -5.41
CA GLY A 138 9.92 41.15 -6.28
C GLY A 138 11.33 41.11 -6.87
N PRO A 139 11.95 39.94 -7.03
CA PRO A 139 13.29 39.86 -7.61
C PRO A 139 13.30 40.55 -8.98
N PRO A 140 14.39 41.26 -9.33
CA PRO A 140 14.55 41.80 -10.68
C PRO A 140 14.35 40.66 -11.69
N GLY A 141 13.56 40.89 -12.74
CA GLY A 141 13.44 39.91 -13.82
C GLY A 141 14.84 39.61 -14.35
N ALA A 142 15.28 38.35 -14.22
CA ALA A 142 16.54 37.91 -14.80
C ALA A 142 16.44 38.12 -16.32
N GLY A 143 17.12 39.13 -16.84
CA GLY A 143 17.26 39.30 -18.29
C GLY A 143 17.95 38.09 -18.88
N ILE A 144 17.67 37.79 -20.15
CA ILE A 144 18.36 36.75 -20.92
C ILE A 144 19.88 37.06 -20.86
N THR A 145 20.66 36.16 -20.25
CA THR A 145 22.11 36.37 -20.00
C THR A 145 23.04 35.68 -20.99
N ASP A 146 22.54 34.71 -21.76
CA ASP A 146 23.31 33.92 -22.72
C ASP A 146 22.51 33.68 -24.00
N TYR A 147 23.00 34.23 -25.12
CA TYR A 147 22.42 34.00 -26.45
C TYR A 147 23.47 34.17 -27.55
N GLY A 148 23.30 33.46 -28.67
CA GLY A 148 24.26 33.49 -29.77
C GLY A 148 23.60 33.27 -31.11
N TYR A 149 23.98 34.07 -32.10
CA TYR A 149 23.62 33.87 -33.51
C TYR A 149 24.88 33.53 -34.32
N ILE A 150 24.95 32.31 -34.84
CA ILE A 150 26.06 31.80 -35.64
C ILE A 150 25.54 31.51 -37.04
N TYR A 151 26.26 31.92 -38.10
CA TYR A 151 25.76 31.78 -39.45
C TYR A 151 26.85 31.58 -40.50
N ASN A 152 26.44 31.12 -41.66
CA ASN A 152 27.28 30.86 -42.80
C ASN A 152 26.74 31.62 -44.02
N THR A 153 27.61 32.27 -44.77
CA THR A 153 27.26 33.01 -46.00
C THR A 153 27.84 32.38 -47.26
N CYS A 154 28.91 31.58 -47.12
CA CYS A 154 29.53 30.87 -48.22
C CYS A 154 28.73 29.65 -48.68
N GLU A 155 28.87 29.29 -49.95
CA GLU A 155 28.41 27.99 -50.44
C GLU A 155 29.32 26.89 -49.93
N GLN A 156 28.75 25.78 -49.47
CA GLN A 156 29.49 24.60 -49.03
C GLN A 156 28.76 23.32 -49.41
N VAL A 157 29.52 22.26 -49.66
CA VAL A 157 28.99 20.92 -49.87
C VAL A 157 29.09 20.16 -48.55
N VAL A 158 27.95 19.85 -47.93
CA VAL A 158 27.89 19.07 -46.69
C VAL A 158 27.61 17.62 -47.07
N LEU A 159 28.61 16.75 -46.90
CA LEU A 159 28.47 15.31 -47.15
C LEU A 159 27.45 14.69 -46.19
N GLU A 160 26.99 13.47 -46.50
CA GLU A 160 26.16 12.69 -45.58
C GLU A 160 26.94 12.43 -44.27
N GLU A 161 26.29 12.64 -43.13
CA GLU A 161 26.86 12.59 -41.78
C GLU A 161 27.97 13.62 -41.49
N ALA A 162 28.15 14.63 -42.34
CA ALA A 162 29.09 15.74 -42.09
C ALA A 162 28.41 16.93 -41.41
N ASN A 163 29.18 17.64 -40.58
CA ASN A 163 28.72 18.83 -39.88
C ASN A 163 28.78 20.07 -40.79
N VAL A 164 27.91 21.04 -40.52
CA VAL A 164 27.92 22.35 -41.17
C VAL A 164 29.04 23.19 -40.57
N THR A 165 29.89 23.78 -41.42
CA THR A 165 30.86 24.78 -41.00
C THR A 165 30.24 26.18 -41.04
N PHE A 166 30.51 27.04 -40.05
CA PHE A 166 29.99 28.41 -40.03
C PHE A 166 31.11 29.44 -40.23
N ASP A 167 30.96 30.32 -41.23
CA ASP A 167 31.97 31.32 -41.59
C ASP A 167 31.86 32.65 -40.83
N SER A 168 30.82 32.83 -40.03
CA SER A 168 30.49 34.13 -39.43
C SER A 168 29.82 34.00 -38.07
N ASN A 169 30.10 34.97 -37.19
CA ASN A 169 29.39 35.17 -35.93
C ASN A 169 28.57 36.45 -35.98
N GLY A 170 27.33 36.38 -35.51
CA GLY A 170 26.51 37.53 -35.17
C GLY A 170 26.83 38.02 -33.76
N ILE A 171 25.80 38.47 -33.05
CA ILE A 171 25.93 38.79 -31.62
C ILE A 171 26.00 37.48 -30.84
N ILE A 172 27.03 37.37 -30.00
CA ILE A 172 27.19 36.31 -29.01
C ILE A 172 27.38 37.00 -27.65
N VAL A 173 26.53 36.64 -26.69
CA VAL A 173 26.52 37.15 -25.33
C VAL A 173 26.56 35.97 -24.37
N GLY A 174 27.31 36.14 -23.29
CA GLY A 174 27.53 35.08 -22.29
C GLY A 174 28.70 34.16 -22.66
N GLU A 175 28.62 32.89 -22.29
CA GLU A 175 29.72 31.91 -22.49
C GLU A 175 29.48 30.94 -23.65
N ILE A 176 28.58 31.29 -24.58
CA ILE A 176 28.49 30.61 -25.86
C ILE A 176 29.72 30.97 -26.69
N GLY A 177 30.37 29.97 -27.29
CA GLY A 177 31.59 30.15 -28.08
C GLY A 177 31.47 29.54 -29.47
N HIS A 178 31.99 30.21 -30.48
CA HIS A 178 32.17 29.64 -31.82
C HIS A 178 33.41 30.25 -32.48
N ILE A 179 34.25 29.41 -33.06
CA ILE A 179 35.44 29.83 -33.83
C ILE A 179 35.03 29.91 -35.29
N VAL A 180 35.14 31.09 -35.89
CA VAL A 180 34.83 31.31 -37.30
C VAL A 180 35.59 30.32 -38.20
N GLY A 181 34.87 29.63 -39.08
CA GLY A 181 35.40 28.61 -39.98
C GLY A 181 35.39 27.20 -39.38
N ASN A 182 34.82 26.99 -38.19
CA ASN A 182 34.64 25.67 -37.58
C ASN A 182 33.17 25.23 -37.62
N GLU A 183 32.94 23.98 -37.21
CA GLU A 183 31.64 23.32 -37.11
C GLU A 183 31.09 23.23 -35.67
N GLU A 184 31.94 23.50 -34.67
CA GLU A 184 31.65 23.31 -33.25
C GLU A 184 31.20 24.59 -32.57
N ILE A 185 30.04 24.52 -31.90
CA ILE A 185 29.51 25.61 -31.06
C ILE A 185 29.62 25.15 -29.60
N PHE A 186 30.43 25.86 -28.81
CA PHE A 186 30.66 25.58 -27.40
C PHE A 186 29.57 26.23 -26.54
N ILE A 187 28.94 25.45 -25.68
CA ILE A 187 27.99 25.91 -24.66
C ILE A 187 28.66 25.65 -23.31
N ASN A 188 29.29 26.68 -22.73
CA ASN A 188 30.12 26.50 -21.53
C ASN A 188 29.34 26.67 -20.23
N THR A 189 28.16 27.27 -20.27
CA THR A 189 27.33 27.41 -19.08
C THR A 189 26.18 26.40 -19.12
N PRO A 190 25.98 25.62 -18.04
CA PRO A 190 24.83 24.75 -17.91
C PRO A 190 23.47 25.48 -17.96
N GLY A 191 22.45 24.82 -18.49
CA GLY A 191 21.10 25.36 -18.61
C GLY A 191 20.27 24.68 -19.69
N ASP A 192 18.98 25.02 -19.75
CA ASP A 192 18.14 24.67 -20.90
C ASP A 192 18.27 25.77 -21.97
N TYR A 193 18.59 25.36 -23.19
CA TYR A 193 18.76 26.26 -24.33
C TYR A 193 17.69 26.03 -25.38
N GLU A 194 16.97 27.08 -25.76
CA GLU A 194 16.21 27.09 -27.01
C GLU A 194 17.21 27.20 -28.16
N VAL A 195 17.15 26.25 -29.09
CA VAL A 195 17.98 26.20 -30.28
C VAL A 195 17.07 26.21 -31.50
N SER A 196 17.31 27.15 -32.41
CA SER A 196 16.68 27.15 -33.72
C SER A 196 17.73 27.19 -34.82
N PHE A 197 17.52 26.41 -35.88
CA PHE A 197 18.41 26.41 -37.03
C PHE A 197 17.65 26.64 -38.32
N TYR A 198 18.37 27.14 -39.32
CA TYR A 198 17.89 27.46 -40.65
C TYR A 198 18.91 26.94 -41.66
N ILE A 199 18.45 26.26 -42.71
CA ILE A 199 19.26 25.71 -43.79
C ILE A 199 18.62 26.03 -45.15
N SER A 200 19.44 26.57 -46.07
CA SER A 200 19.09 26.78 -47.48
C SER A 200 19.88 25.82 -48.37
N GLY A 201 19.34 24.61 -48.56
CA GLY A 201 19.93 23.58 -49.42
C GLY A 201 19.42 23.65 -50.86
N GLY A 202 20.26 23.30 -51.83
CA GLY A 202 19.92 23.27 -53.26
C GLY A 202 19.17 22.03 -53.75
N ASN A 203 19.00 21.04 -52.88
CA ASN A 203 18.31 19.78 -53.10
C ASN A 203 17.54 19.36 -51.84
N ALA A 204 16.72 18.30 -51.95
CA ALA A 204 16.08 17.70 -50.78
C ALA A 204 17.15 17.35 -49.73
N ASN A 205 16.87 17.67 -48.47
CA ASN A 205 17.83 17.60 -47.37
C ASN A 205 17.15 17.33 -46.04
N GLN A 206 17.90 16.73 -45.11
CA GLN A 206 17.57 16.50 -43.71
C GLN A 206 18.77 16.86 -42.84
N PHE A 207 18.50 17.63 -41.78
CA PHE A 207 19.51 18.09 -40.83
C PHE A 207 19.03 17.87 -39.41
N SER A 208 19.98 17.56 -38.52
CA SER A 208 19.73 17.31 -37.10
C SER A 208 20.77 17.97 -36.22
N LEU A 209 20.37 18.30 -34.98
CA LEU A 209 21.27 18.78 -33.95
C LEU A 209 21.95 17.60 -33.25
N PHE A 210 23.24 17.76 -32.96
CA PHE A 210 24.02 16.80 -32.19
C PHE A 210 24.69 17.51 -31.00
N LEU A 211 24.46 16.99 -29.80
CA LEU A 211 25.10 17.45 -28.57
C LEU A 211 26.15 16.43 -28.14
N ASN A 212 27.40 16.85 -28.01
CA ASN A 212 28.55 15.99 -27.69
C ASN A 212 28.66 14.77 -28.63
N GLY A 213 28.29 14.96 -29.90
CA GLY A 213 28.31 13.92 -30.93
C GLY A 213 27.13 12.93 -30.90
N LEU A 214 26.19 13.06 -29.94
CA LEU A 214 24.96 12.28 -29.87
C LEU A 214 23.80 13.04 -30.51
N LEU A 215 22.92 12.32 -31.23
CA LEU A 215 21.73 12.90 -31.84
C LEU A 215 20.80 13.47 -30.76
N VAL A 216 20.40 14.73 -30.91
CA VAL A 216 19.29 15.28 -30.12
C VAL A 216 18.00 14.77 -30.73
N GLU A 217 17.33 13.85 -30.04
CA GLU A 217 16.11 13.19 -30.52
C GLU A 217 15.02 14.21 -30.89
N GLY A 218 14.29 13.94 -31.96
CA GLY A 218 13.25 14.84 -32.47
C GLY A 218 13.74 16.06 -33.24
N THR A 219 15.05 16.21 -33.47
CA THR A 219 15.63 17.36 -34.21
C THR A 219 15.91 17.11 -35.68
N THR A 220 15.52 15.96 -36.22
CA THR A 220 15.66 15.66 -37.65
C THR A 220 14.56 16.35 -38.46
N TYR A 221 14.89 17.49 -39.04
CA TYR A 221 14.00 18.26 -39.91
C TYR A 221 14.46 18.16 -41.36
N GLY A 222 13.52 18.12 -42.31
CA GLY A 222 13.85 17.98 -43.72
C GLY A 222 12.94 18.76 -44.65
N SER A 223 13.46 18.99 -45.86
CA SER A 223 12.73 19.54 -47.00
C SER A 223 12.76 18.56 -48.17
N GLN A 224 11.60 18.38 -48.83
CA GLN A 224 11.46 17.55 -50.03
C GLN A 224 11.74 18.32 -51.33
N ASP A 225 11.98 19.63 -51.27
CA ASP A 225 12.31 20.47 -52.43
C ASP A 225 13.54 21.35 -52.11
N GLY A 226 14.54 21.33 -53.01
CA GLY A 226 15.78 22.13 -52.91
C GLY A 226 15.60 23.64 -53.07
N ARG A 227 14.35 24.11 -53.01
CA ARG A 227 13.98 25.53 -53.01
C ARG A 227 13.27 25.96 -51.73
N GLN A 228 13.03 25.04 -50.80
CA GLN A 228 12.44 25.32 -49.51
C GLN A 228 13.53 25.32 -48.44
N ILE A 229 13.44 26.33 -47.61
CA ILE A 229 14.25 26.49 -46.41
C ILE A 229 13.82 25.41 -45.40
N ASN A 230 14.81 24.74 -44.83
CA ASN A 230 14.62 23.78 -43.75
C ASN A 230 14.89 24.48 -42.40
N THR A 231 13.88 24.54 -41.54
CA THR A 231 13.95 25.19 -40.22
C THR A 231 13.63 24.17 -39.14
N GLY A 232 14.47 24.09 -38.12
CA GLY A 232 14.26 23.22 -36.96
C GLY A 232 14.30 23.99 -35.65
N TYR A 233 13.63 23.43 -34.64
CA TYR A 233 13.55 23.97 -33.27
C TYR A 233 13.77 22.85 -32.26
N ALA A 234 14.49 23.14 -31.18
CA ALA A 234 14.72 22.21 -30.09
C ALA A 234 14.92 22.96 -28.78
N ILE A 235 14.57 22.32 -27.66
CA ILE A 235 15.11 22.69 -26.35
C ILE A 235 16.16 21.65 -26.00
N VAL A 236 17.38 22.10 -25.69
CA VAL A 236 18.52 21.26 -25.38
C VAL A 236 18.95 21.53 -23.94
N SER A 237 18.92 20.51 -23.10
CA SER A 237 19.42 20.59 -21.72
C SER A 237 20.92 20.32 -21.68
N VAL A 238 21.68 21.28 -21.16
CA VAL A 238 23.15 21.22 -21.02
C VAL A 238 23.49 21.19 -19.53
N ILE A 239 24.09 20.09 -19.06
CA ILE A 239 24.44 19.89 -17.64
C ILE A 239 25.93 20.14 -17.34
N GLU A 240 26.78 20.09 -18.37
CA GLU A 240 28.22 20.34 -18.32
C GLU A 240 28.66 21.04 -19.63
N PRO A 241 29.82 21.71 -19.69
CA PRO A 241 30.31 22.34 -20.91
C PRO A 241 30.27 21.38 -22.09
N SER A 242 29.49 21.72 -23.11
CA SER A 242 29.13 20.82 -24.20
C SER A 242 29.36 21.43 -25.58
N VAL A 243 29.46 20.58 -26.60
CA VAL A 243 29.63 20.98 -28.00
C VAL A 243 28.38 20.64 -28.78
N LEU A 244 27.76 21.66 -29.37
CA LEU A 244 26.63 21.54 -30.29
C LEU A 244 27.13 21.61 -31.73
N THR A 245 26.63 20.70 -32.58
CA THR A 245 26.89 20.68 -34.02
C THR A 245 25.57 20.52 -34.79
N LEU A 246 25.52 21.06 -36.01
CA LEU A 246 24.40 20.86 -36.95
C LEU A 246 24.89 19.96 -38.08
N ARG A 247 24.25 18.82 -38.29
CA ARG A 247 24.74 17.77 -39.19
C ARG A 247 23.76 17.49 -40.31
N ASN A 248 24.28 17.28 -41.53
CA ASN A 248 23.52 16.66 -42.60
C ASN A 248 23.29 15.19 -42.24
N HIS A 249 22.11 14.87 -41.72
CA HIS A 249 21.79 13.58 -41.16
C HIS A 249 20.58 13.03 -41.89
N THR A 250 20.67 11.79 -42.36
CA THR A 250 19.60 11.06 -43.10
C THR A 250 19.22 11.58 -44.50
N SER A 251 19.90 12.59 -45.06
CA SER A 251 19.69 12.98 -46.46
C SER A 251 20.11 11.87 -47.44
N ASP A 252 19.37 11.70 -48.53
CA ASP A 252 19.69 10.73 -49.59
C ASP A 252 20.98 11.03 -50.38
N SER A 253 21.55 12.25 -50.25
CA SER A 253 22.75 12.68 -50.99
C SER A 253 23.43 13.89 -50.31
N PRO A 254 24.69 14.20 -50.65
CA PRO A 254 25.35 15.44 -50.22
C PRO A 254 24.51 16.68 -50.54
N VAL A 255 24.48 17.63 -49.62
CA VAL A 255 23.65 18.84 -49.75
C VAL A 255 24.55 20.03 -50.05
N ILE A 256 24.23 20.77 -51.12
CA ILE A 256 24.89 22.03 -51.45
C ILE A 256 24.12 23.16 -50.77
N LEU A 257 24.74 23.84 -49.81
CA LEU A 257 24.17 25.01 -49.15
C LEU A 257 24.34 26.24 -50.04
N GLN A 258 23.26 26.82 -50.54
CA GLN A 258 23.32 27.89 -51.53
C GLN A 258 22.26 28.98 -51.31
N SER A 259 22.49 30.14 -51.90
CA SER A 259 21.55 31.27 -51.88
C SER A 259 20.36 31.03 -52.82
N LEU A 260 19.14 31.16 -52.29
CA LEU A 260 17.91 31.19 -53.07
C LEU A 260 17.72 32.60 -53.67
N ALA A 261 18.24 32.82 -54.88
CA ALA A 261 18.06 33.99 -55.78
C ALA A 261 17.81 35.38 -55.12
N GLY A 262 18.80 36.28 -55.17
CA GLY A 262 18.69 37.69 -54.78
C GLY A 262 20.03 38.45 -54.93
N ILE A 263 20.01 39.79 -54.94
CA ILE A 263 21.18 40.68 -55.11
C ILE A 263 21.84 41.05 -53.76
N GLN A 264 21.37 40.47 -52.64
CA GLN A 264 21.87 40.71 -51.29
C GLN A 264 22.64 39.48 -50.76
N THR A 265 23.57 39.71 -49.84
CA THR A 265 24.31 38.66 -49.13
C THR A 265 23.31 37.79 -48.36
N ASN A 266 23.17 36.52 -48.76
CA ASN A 266 22.20 35.60 -48.16
C ASN A 266 22.92 34.61 -47.23
N VAL A 267 22.29 34.35 -46.09
CA VAL A 267 22.71 33.30 -45.15
C VAL A 267 22.30 31.95 -45.71
N THR A 268 23.27 31.04 -45.87
CA THR A 268 23.03 29.67 -46.36
C THR A 268 22.74 28.70 -45.23
N ALA A 269 23.23 28.98 -44.01
CA ALA A 269 22.87 28.29 -42.78
C ALA A 269 22.95 29.23 -41.57
N SER A 270 22.08 29.09 -40.58
CA SER A 270 22.25 29.76 -39.28
C SER A 270 21.72 28.95 -38.12
N LEU A 271 22.25 29.23 -36.94
CA LEU A 271 21.82 28.65 -35.68
C LEU A 271 21.75 29.76 -34.62
N TYR A 272 20.59 29.86 -33.97
CA TYR A 272 20.32 30.76 -32.84
C TYR A 272 20.15 29.93 -31.57
N LEU A 273 20.85 30.32 -30.51
CA LEU A 273 20.69 29.74 -29.18
C LEU A 273 20.30 30.81 -28.16
N GLU A 274 19.43 30.46 -27.22
CA GLU A 274 19.05 31.30 -26.09
C GLU A 274 18.90 30.45 -24.83
N ARG A 275 19.57 30.83 -23.73
CA ARG A 275 19.39 30.11 -22.46
C ARG A 275 18.09 30.52 -21.77
N LEU A 276 17.22 29.55 -21.56
CA LEU A 276 15.92 29.67 -20.90
C LEU A 276 16.02 29.58 -19.37
N SER A 277 16.92 28.72 -18.86
CA SER A 277 17.07 28.46 -17.42
C SER A 277 18.55 28.17 -17.09
N LEU A 278 18.98 28.52 -15.88
CA LEU A 278 20.28 28.08 -15.35
C LEU A 278 20.10 26.71 -14.67
N GLN A 279 20.96 25.75 -14.96
CA GLN A 279 21.00 24.47 -14.24
C GLN A 279 22.36 24.30 -13.56
N THR A 280 22.50 24.57 -12.27
CA THR A 280 23.76 24.28 -11.57
C THR A 280 23.66 22.95 -10.83
N ALA A 281 24.45 21.98 -11.29
CA ALA A 281 24.68 20.71 -10.61
C ALA A 281 25.94 20.81 -9.75
N ALA A 282 25.87 20.26 -8.54
CA ALA A 282 27.04 20.16 -7.67
C ALA A 282 27.15 18.76 -7.08
N SER A 283 28.37 18.33 -6.81
CA SER A 283 28.66 17.04 -6.21
C SER A 283 29.04 17.19 -4.75
N ALA A 284 28.45 16.36 -3.88
CA ALA A 284 28.93 16.19 -2.52
C ALA A 284 29.63 14.83 -2.39
N SER A 285 30.75 14.83 -1.69
CA SER A 285 31.50 13.65 -1.26
C SER A 285 31.62 13.55 0.27
N THR A 286 31.32 14.65 0.99
CA THR A 286 31.28 14.72 2.46
C THR A 286 29.99 15.36 2.99
N ALA A 287 29.65 15.13 4.26
CA ALA A 287 28.41 15.63 4.85
C ALA A 287 28.41 17.16 4.97
N LEU A 288 29.59 17.75 5.19
CA LEU A 288 29.77 19.20 5.19
C LEU A 288 29.55 19.81 3.80
N GLU A 289 30.03 19.15 2.75
CA GLU A 289 29.77 19.59 1.37
C GLU A 289 28.27 19.58 1.09
N LEU A 290 27.57 18.49 1.41
CA LEU A 290 26.12 18.40 1.21
C LEU A 290 25.35 19.51 1.95
N ILE A 291 25.70 19.81 3.20
CA ILE A 291 25.10 20.90 3.97
C ILE A 291 25.38 22.26 3.33
N SER A 292 26.59 22.47 2.80
CA SER A 292 26.94 23.71 2.09
C SER A 292 26.12 23.87 0.82
N LEU A 293 25.93 22.79 0.05
CA LEU A 293 25.20 22.82 -1.22
C LEU A 293 23.68 22.98 -1.03
N LEU A 294 23.10 22.38 0.02
CA LEU A 294 21.67 22.51 0.34
C LEU A 294 21.25 23.93 0.74
N ASN A 295 22.21 24.75 1.19
CA ASN A 295 21.97 26.15 1.55
C ASN A 295 22.27 27.11 0.41
N ASP A 296 22.71 26.61 -0.75
CA ASP A 296 22.96 27.43 -1.93
C ASP A 296 21.70 27.48 -2.81
N PRO A 297 20.99 28.62 -2.86
CA PRO A 297 19.75 28.75 -3.61
C PRO A 297 19.96 28.70 -5.13
N THR A 298 21.21 28.70 -5.61
CA THR A 298 21.51 28.57 -7.03
C THR A 298 21.48 27.11 -7.49
N ILE A 299 21.79 26.16 -6.60
CA ILE A 299 21.93 24.75 -6.92
C ILE A 299 20.57 24.09 -7.14
N THR A 300 20.37 23.55 -8.35
CA THR A 300 19.13 22.88 -8.77
C THR A 300 19.27 21.36 -8.73
N THR A 301 20.50 20.83 -8.72
CA THR A 301 20.76 19.39 -8.65
C THR A 301 21.96 19.08 -7.77
N ILE A 302 21.83 18.12 -6.85
CA ILE A 302 22.95 17.63 -6.03
C ILE A 302 23.19 16.15 -6.32
N ASN A 303 24.42 15.82 -6.73
CA ASN A 303 24.89 14.46 -6.97
C ASN A 303 25.71 13.96 -5.77
N LEU A 304 25.43 12.75 -5.30
CA LEU A 304 26.17 12.15 -4.18
C LEU A 304 27.22 11.17 -4.74
N GLU A 305 28.51 11.49 -4.61
CA GLU A 305 29.63 10.74 -5.21
C GLU A 305 30.16 9.59 -4.33
N ALA A 306 29.77 9.53 -3.05
CA ALA A 306 30.22 8.52 -2.11
C ALA A 306 29.13 8.13 -1.09
N ASN A 307 29.37 7.08 -0.31
CA ASN A 307 28.65 6.88 0.96
C ASN A 307 29.14 7.94 1.95
N ILE A 308 28.51 9.12 1.89
CA ILE A 308 28.87 10.30 2.68
C ILE A 308 28.61 10.13 4.20
N PHE A 309 27.95 9.05 4.58
CA PHE A 309 27.45 8.84 5.94
C PHE A 309 28.36 7.89 6.73
N ASP A 310 29.25 8.45 7.55
CA ASP A 310 29.99 7.70 8.58
C ASP A 310 29.13 7.55 9.84
N LEU A 311 28.96 6.29 10.28
CA LEU A 311 28.05 5.84 11.35
C LEU A 311 28.69 5.90 12.75
N SER A 312 29.80 6.63 12.95
CA SER A 312 30.60 6.47 14.17
C SER A 312 30.37 7.47 15.31
N MET A 313 29.31 8.29 15.31
CA MET A 313 29.10 9.25 16.41
C MET A 313 27.67 9.26 16.99
N GLU A 314 27.53 8.58 18.13
CA GLU A 314 26.69 8.99 19.25
C GLU A 314 27.50 9.90 20.22
N PRO A 315 26.90 10.75 21.08
CA PRO A 315 25.51 10.71 21.56
C PRO A 315 24.79 12.11 21.53
N PRO A 316 23.68 12.34 22.27
CA PRO A 316 22.43 12.92 21.77
C PRO A 316 22.32 14.45 21.92
N ILE A 317 21.57 15.13 21.03
CA ILE A 317 21.09 16.48 21.31
C ILE A 317 19.56 16.55 21.13
N ASN A 318 18.93 16.90 22.25
CA ASN A 318 17.52 17.21 22.38
C ASN A 318 17.28 18.69 22.01
N ARG A 319 16.39 18.98 21.05
CA ARG A 319 15.39 20.06 21.05
C ARG A 319 14.73 20.26 19.67
N THR A 320 13.41 20.07 19.67
CA THR A 320 12.36 20.78 18.93
C THR A 320 12.81 21.74 17.81
N THR A 321 12.43 21.44 16.55
CA THR A 321 11.78 22.34 15.57
C THR A 321 11.42 21.54 14.33
N ALA A 322 10.14 21.54 13.94
CA ALA A 322 9.70 21.05 12.64
C ALA A 322 10.28 21.98 11.56
N VAL A 323 11.16 21.46 10.71
CA VAL A 323 11.65 22.19 9.53
C VAL A 323 11.22 21.42 8.29
N ARG A 324 10.13 21.91 7.72
CA ARG A 324 9.73 21.80 6.32
C ARG A 324 10.97 22.05 5.45
N LEU A 325 11.14 21.30 4.36
CA LEU A 325 12.06 21.64 3.27
C LEU A 325 11.78 23.09 2.81
N MET A 326 12.41 24.07 3.46
CA MET A 326 12.36 25.48 3.13
C MET A 326 13.79 25.87 2.82
N GLY A 327 14.11 25.88 1.52
CA GLY A 327 15.45 26.19 1.02
C GLY A 327 15.70 25.65 -0.38
N MET A 328 15.07 24.54 -0.77
CA MET A 328 15.14 24.05 -2.14
C MET A 328 14.42 25.02 -3.08
N ALA A 329 15.09 25.45 -4.14
CA ALA A 329 14.44 26.11 -5.25
C ALA A 329 13.30 25.21 -5.77
N PRO A 330 12.14 25.77 -6.17
CA PRO A 330 11.07 24.99 -6.76
C PRO A 330 11.60 24.15 -7.93
N GLY A 331 11.51 22.81 -7.81
CA GLY A 331 12.00 21.87 -8.84
C GLY A 331 13.42 21.31 -8.65
N ALA A 332 14.09 21.57 -7.53
CA ALA A 332 15.40 20.96 -7.26
C ALA A 332 15.31 19.44 -7.00
N GLU A 333 16.22 18.67 -7.58
CA GLU A 333 16.27 17.20 -7.52
C GLU A 333 17.55 16.71 -6.82
N ILE A 334 17.42 15.66 -6.00
CA ILE A 334 18.56 14.97 -5.37
C ILE A 334 18.71 13.62 -6.07
N ASN A 335 19.82 13.43 -6.78
CA ASN A 335 20.08 12.22 -7.55
C ASN A 335 21.04 11.30 -6.80
N PHE A 336 20.56 10.09 -6.52
CA PHE A 336 21.36 9.02 -5.95
C PHE A 336 22.04 8.23 -7.07
N ALA A 337 23.29 7.81 -6.87
CA ALA A 337 23.92 6.84 -7.76
C ALA A 337 23.05 5.57 -7.86
N ALA A 338 22.90 5.03 -9.07
CA ALA A 338 22.01 3.91 -9.36
C ALA A 338 22.21 2.71 -8.40
N ASN A 339 21.10 2.11 -7.94
CA ASN A 339 20.97 0.98 -6.99
C ASN A 339 20.90 1.29 -5.48
N GLN A 340 20.17 2.33 -5.05
CA GLN A 340 19.87 2.55 -3.63
C GLN A 340 18.35 2.78 -3.44
N ASP A 341 17.63 1.74 -3.00
CA ASP A 341 16.26 1.86 -2.47
C ASP A 341 16.38 2.43 -1.03
N ILE A 342 16.30 3.75 -0.83
CA ILE A 342 16.39 4.36 0.50
C ILE A 342 15.22 5.30 0.76
N SER A 343 14.47 5.03 1.83
CA SER A 343 13.46 5.94 2.38
C SER A 343 14.12 6.88 3.41
N PHE A 344 13.96 8.20 3.25
CA PHE A 344 14.55 9.20 4.16
C PHE A 344 13.49 10.13 4.74
N ILE A 345 13.72 10.60 5.98
CA ILE A 345 13.00 11.72 6.59
C ILE A 345 14.04 12.71 7.10
N THR A 346 13.77 13.99 6.91
CA THR A 346 14.56 15.09 7.48
C THR A 346 13.99 15.48 8.85
N ILE A 347 14.75 15.29 9.92
CA ILE A 347 14.44 15.86 11.24
C ILE A 347 15.62 16.74 11.66
N GLY A 348 15.38 18.05 11.82
CA GLY A 348 16.37 18.99 12.37
C GLY A 348 17.63 19.21 11.51
N GLY A 349 17.54 19.08 10.18
CA GLY A 349 18.69 19.26 9.29
C GLY A 349 19.59 18.02 9.14
N ASN A 350 19.23 16.89 9.76
CA ASN A 350 19.88 15.60 9.52
C ASN A 350 19.06 14.75 8.54
N ILE A 351 19.68 14.31 7.45
CA ILE A 351 19.14 13.26 6.57
C ILE A 351 19.38 11.93 7.27
N THR A 352 18.29 11.26 7.63
CA THR A 352 18.33 10.04 8.41
C THR A 352 17.97 8.86 7.52
N LEU A 353 18.92 7.94 7.29
CA LEU A 353 18.64 6.62 6.70
C LEU A 353 17.63 5.92 7.59
N LEU A 354 16.41 5.65 7.11
CA LEU A 354 15.37 5.09 7.96
C LEU A 354 15.48 3.56 8.11
N ASP A 355 16.27 2.89 7.28
CA ASP A 355 16.49 1.45 7.41
C ASP A 355 17.02 1.09 8.81
N HIS A 356 16.46 0.02 9.37
CA HIS A 356 16.76 -0.47 10.72
C HIS A 356 16.46 0.53 11.86
N ARG A 357 15.57 1.50 11.62
CA ARG A 357 15.13 2.45 12.66
C ARG A 357 13.72 2.15 13.17
N ILE A 358 13.47 2.61 14.39
CA ILE A 358 12.15 2.60 15.02
C ILE A 358 11.82 4.03 15.42
N TYR A 359 10.61 4.49 15.08
CA TYR A 359 10.18 5.87 15.29
C TYR A 359 8.80 5.92 15.93
N ASN A 360 8.68 6.61 17.06
CA ASN A 360 7.38 6.98 17.59
C ASN A 360 6.91 8.25 16.86
N SER A 361 5.84 8.12 16.06
CA SER A 361 5.33 9.20 15.23
C SER A 361 4.65 10.31 16.01
N ASN A 362 4.22 10.03 17.24
CA ASN A 362 3.53 10.96 18.11
C ASN A 362 4.54 11.76 18.93
N GLU A 363 5.48 11.06 19.59
CA GLU A 363 6.53 11.66 20.41
C GLU A 363 7.66 12.28 19.57
N LYS A 364 7.72 11.95 18.28
CA LYS A 364 8.76 12.39 17.33
C LYS A 364 10.16 11.94 17.74
N LEU A 365 10.27 10.75 18.34
CA LEU A 365 11.51 10.17 18.86
C LEU A 365 11.90 8.88 18.13
N PHE A 366 13.21 8.67 17.98
CA PHE A 366 13.79 7.43 17.48
C PHE A 366 14.25 6.53 18.63
N TYR A 367 14.19 5.22 18.40
CA TYR A 367 14.63 4.20 19.34
C TYR A 367 15.55 3.20 18.63
N THR A 368 16.44 2.60 19.42
CA THR A 368 17.40 1.59 18.95
C THR A 368 16.78 0.21 18.84
N THR A 369 15.70 -0.06 19.58
CA THR A 369 15.01 -1.34 19.59
C THR A 369 13.49 -1.17 19.64
N ILE A 370 12.75 -2.19 19.17
CA ILE A 370 11.28 -2.18 19.13
C ILE A 370 10.69 -2.20 20.55
N ASP A 371 11.27 -2.99 21.47
CA ASP A 371 10.84 -3.06 22.88
C ASP A 371 10.99 -1.72 23.60
N ALA A 372 12.10 -1.00 23.37
CA ALA A 372 12.31 0.33 23.93
C ALA A 372 11.27 1.33 23.40
N ALA A 373 10.96 1.28 22.10
CA ALA A 373 9.93 2.13 21.50
C ALA A 373 8.54 1.87 22.07
N ILE A 374 8.13 0.61 22.20
CA ILE A 374 6.84 0.23 22.79
C ILE A 374 6.78 0.63 24.27
N THR A 375 7.86 0.43 25.01
CA THR A 375 7.94 0.76 26.44
C THR A 375 7.81 2.27 26.66
N ALA A 376 8.46 3.08 25.82
CA ALA A 376 8.42 4.54 25.93
C ALA A 376 7.10 5.15 25.42
N ALA A 377 6.44 4.51 24.45
CA ALA A 377 5.22 5.03 23.83
C ALA A 377 4.11 5.35 24.84
N SER A 378 3.41 6.45 24.59
CA SER A 378 2.20 6.86 25.29
C SER A 378 0.97 6.11 24.74
N PRO A 379 -0.11 5.90 25.53
CA PRO A 379 -1.32 5.26 25.03
C PRO A 379 -1.91 5.98 23.80
N GLY A 380 -2.14 5.23 22.73
CA GLY A 380 -2.64 5.72 21.44
C GLY A 380 -1.54 6.08 20.43
N ASP A 381 -0.27 5.97 20.81
CA ASP A 381 0.83 6.27 19.91
C ASP A 381 0.98 5.27 18.77
N THR A 382 1.62 5.72 17.69
CA THR A 382 2.05 4.87 16.58
C THR A 382 3.56 4.71 16.58
N VAL A 383 4.02 3.48 16.76
CA VAL A 383 5.41 3.03 16.60
C VAL A 383 5.59 2.53 15.18
N LEU A 384 6.32 3.29 14.37
CA LEU A 384 6.71 2.93 13.00
C LEU A 384 8.04 2.17 13.02
N VAL A 385 8.04 0.99 12.42
CA VAL A 385 9.23 0.16 12.22
C VAL A 385 9.57 0.22 10.74
N PHE A 386 10.71 0.80 10.42
CA PHE A 386 11.12 0.99 9.03
C PHE A 386 11.60 -0.33 8.39
N PRO A 387 11.90 -0.34 7.08
CA PRO A 387 12.50 -1.50 6.45
C PRO A 387 13.79 -1.94 7.15
N GLY A 388 13.99 -3.25 7.30
CA GLY A 388 15.14 -3.82 7.98
C GLY A 388 14.82 -5.15 8.67
N THR A 389 15.88 -5.82 9.14
CA THR A 389 15.76 -7.04 9.96
C THR A 389 16.08 -6.73 11.42
N TYR A 390 15.11 -6.93 12.30
CA TYR A 390 15.17 -6.61 13.71
C TYR A 390 15.20 -7.89 14.54
N ASN A 391 16.41 -8.28 14.97
CA ASN A 391 16.61 -9.44 15.83
C ASN A 391 16.26 -9.09 17.28
N GLN A 392 15.18 -9.66 17.79
CA GLN A 392 14.78 -9.49 19.18
C GLN A 392 15.63 -10.40 20.08
N ALA A 393 16.05 -9.86 21.23
CA ALA A 393 16.71 -10.66 22.27
C ALA A 393 15.69 -11.43 23.13
N SER A 394 14.43 -10.99 23.16
CA SER A 394 13.35 -11.53 23.99
C SER A 394 12.00 -11.43 23.27
N PHE A 395 10.91 -11.76 23.96
CA PHE A 395 9.57 -11.46 23.48
C PHE A 395 9.31 -9.94 23.48
N LEU A 396 8.34 -9.51 22.67
CA LEU A 396 7.77 -8.16 22.68
C LEU A 396 6.46 -8.14 23.47
N LEU A 397 6.26 -7.10 24.29
CA LEU A 397 5.04 -6.89 25.07
C LEU A 397 4.42 -5.54 24.71
N ILE A 398 3.18 -5.57 24.25
CA ILE A 398 2.31 -4.40 24.09
C ILE A 398 1.33 -4.40 25.26
N ASP A 399 1.56 -3.57 26.27
CA ASP A 399 0.76 -3.49 27.51
C ASP A 399 -0.09 -2.22 27.61
N LYS A 400 -0.16 -1.44 26.52
CA LYS A 400 -0.96 -0.22 26.39
C LYS A 400 -1.53 -0.10 24.97
N PRO A 401 -2.63 0.67 24.79
CA PRO A 401 -3.15 0.97 23.46
C PRO A 401 -2.06 1.58 22.58
N LEU A 402 -1.80 1.01 21.40
CA LEU A 402 -0.85 1.56 20.43
C LEU A 402 -1.02 0.92 19.06
N THR A 403 -0.46 1.56 18.04
CA THR A 403 -0.25 0.98 16.71
C THR A 403 1.21 0.63 16.51
N LEU A 404 1.52 -0.65 16.29
CA LEU A 404 2.85 -1.12 15.87
C LEU A 404 2.79 -1.43 14.37
N ARG A 405 3.48 -0.62 13.56
CA ARG A 405 3.33 -0.68 12.11
C ARG A 405 4.66 -0.72 11.39
N GLY A 406 4.86 -1.73 10.55
CA GLY A 406 5.94 -1.80 9.59
C GLY A 406 5.63 -0.99 8.32
N PHE A 407 6.64 -0.74 7.50
CA PHE A 407 6.42 -0.09 6.21
C PHE A 407 5.78 -1.05 5.19
N SER A 408 6.20 -2.31 5.23
CA SER A 408 5.75 -3.41 4.38
C SER A 408 6.20 -4.71 5.03
N ALA A 409 5.36 -5.74 5.06
CA ALA A 409 5.78 -7.02 5.63
C ALA A 409 6.92 -7.67 4.85
N ASN A 410 7.13 -7.36 3.57
CA ASN A 410 8.27 -7.90 2.82
C ASN A 410 9.60 -7.23 3.20
N ASP A 411 9.54 -6.02 3.75
CA ASP A 411 10.71 -5.18 3.97
C ASP A 411 11.01 -4.98 5.46
N THR A 412 10.01 -5.11 6.34
CA THR A 412 10.13 -5.00 7.79
C THR A 412 10.02 -6.38 8.44
N VAL A 413 11.16 -6.97 8.78
CA VAL A 413 11.27 -8.34 9.32
C VAL A 413 11.68 -8.30 10.80
N VAL A 414 10.91 -8.94 11.67
CA VAL A 414 11.18 -9.07 13.11
C VAL A 414 11.39 -10.53 13.45
N THR A 415 12.59 -10.89 13.88
CA THR A 415 12.98 -12.27 14.19
C THR A 415 13.08 -12.47 15.70
N PHE A 416 12.66 -13.64 16.17
CA PHE A 416 12.70 -14.02 17.58
C PHE A 416 13.63 -15.21 17.83
N PRO A 417 14.25 -15.30 19.02
CA PRO A 417 15.20 -16.37 19.31
C PRO A 417 14.49 -17.71 19.55
N ASN A 418 15.18 -18.82 19.26
CA ASN A 418 14.65 -20.17 19.46
C ASN A 418 14.54 -20.61 20.93
N THR A 419 15.07 -19.80 21.86
CA THR A 419 15.23 -20.13 23.28
C THR A 419 14.25 -19.38 24.18
N LEU A 420 13.13 -18.88 23.63
CA LEU A 420 12.12 -18.21 24.45
C LEU A 420 11.45 -19.25 25.37
N ASP A 421 11.84 -19.28 26.65
CA ASP A 421 11.33 -20.24 27.65
C ASP A 421 9.80 -20.10 27.82
N ASN A 422 8.99 -21.03 27.27
CA ASN A 422 7.54 -21.11 27.53
C ASN A 422 6.73 -19.84 27.20
N THR A 423 7.24 -18.97 26.32
CA THR A 423 6.65 -17.65 26.05
C THR A 423 6.37 -17.43 24.57
N SER A 424 5.22 -16.80 24.27
CA SER A 424 4.89 -16.28 22.94
C SER A 424 5.81 -15.14 22.53
N SER A 425 6.13 -15.03 21.24
CA SER A 425 7.08 -14.05 20.71
C SER A 425 6.57 -12.61 20.79
N LEU A 426 5.32 -12.36 20.41
CA LEU A 426 4.62 -11.08 20.59
C LEU A 426 3.42 -11.29 21.51
N ARG A 427 3.33 -10.50 22.57
CA ARG A 427 2.21 -10.50 23.52
C ARG A 427 1.46 -9.18 23.45
N ILE A 428 0.17 -9.25 23.19
CA ILE A 428 -0.72 -8.10 23.19
C ILE A 428 -1.59 -8.19 24.45
N MET A 429 -1.39 -7.24 25.37
CA MET A 429 -2.03 -7.16 26.69
C MET A 429 -2.65 -5.78 26.92
N ALA A 430 -3.29 -5.23 25.89
CA ALA A 430 -4.03 -3.97 25.96
C ALA A 430 -5.17 -3.92 24.94
N ASP A 431 -6.16 -3.07 25.20
CA ASP A 431 -7.23 -2.75 24.27
C ASP A 431 -6.73 -1.79 23.16
N ASN A 432 -7.44 -1.73 22.03
CA ASN A 432 -7.18 -0.80 20.93
C ASN A 432 -5.74 -0.90 20.39
N VAL A 433 -5.31 -2.13 20.10
CA VAL A 433 -3.99 -2.39 19.53
C VAL A 433 -4.12 -2.73 18.05
N THR A 434 -3.29 -2.09 17.23
CA THR A 434 -3.13 -2.44 15.82
C THR A 434 -1.72 -2.91 15.55
N VAL A 435 -1.57 -4.07 14.92
CA VAL A 435 -0.30 -4.60 14.40
C VAL A 435 -0.43 -4.72 12.89
N ASP A 436 0.40 -4.00 12.15
CA ASP A 436 0.23 -3.84 10.70
C ASP A 436 1.56 -3.95 9.93
N ASN A 437 1.56 -4.60 8.77
CA ASN A 437 2.67 -4.59 7.80
C ASN A 437 4.04 -5.07 8.34
N ILE A 438 4.08 -6.12 9.17
CA ILE A 438 5.33 -6.69 9.71
C ILE A 438 5.43 -8.18 9.38
N HIS A 439 6.63 -8.65 9.02
CA HIS A 439 6.95 -10.07 8.97
C HIS A 439 7.57 -10.53 10.28
N PHE A 440 6.82 -11.30 11.05
CA PHE A 440 7.28 -11.95 12.26
C PHE A 440 7.79 -13.35 11.96
N ILE A 441 9.04 -13.63 12.35
CA ILE A 441 9.65 -14.95 12.24
C ILE A 441 9.89 -15.48 13.65
N GLY A 442 9.10 -16.48 14.02
CA GLY A 442 9.19 -17.20 15.28
C GLY A 442 10.03 -18.48 15.18
N PRO A 443 10.32 -19.12 16.33
CA PRO A 443 11.07 -20.36 16.39
C PRO A 443 10.53 -21.48 15.51
N THR A 444 11.41 -22.26 14.88
CA THR A 444 11.03 -23.33 13.94
C THR A 444 10.93 -24.73 14.56
N SER A 445 11.48 -24.98 15.76
CA SER A 445 11.50 -26.31 16.37
C SER A 445 10.21 -26.61 17.15
N ALA A 446 9.51 -27.67 16.73
CA ALA A 446 8.26 -28.16 17.31
C ALA A 446 8.38 -28.84 18.69
N THR A 447 9.52 -28.70 19.39
CA THR A 447 9.76 -29.30 20.71
C THR A 447 9.39 -28.35 21.83
N GLU A 448 8.76 -28.91 22.86
CA GLU A 448 8.10 -28.30 24.03
C GLU A 448 8.56 -26.88 24.41
N GLY A 449 7.59 -25.97 24.50
CA GLY A 449 7.73 -24.73 25.25
C GLY A 449 7.61 -23.41 24.49
N LEU A 450 6.98 -23.36 23.33
CA LEU A 450 6.69 -22.07 22.67
C LEU A 450 5.19 -21.95 22.45
N ASN A 451 4.55 -21.18 23.34
CA ASN A 451 3.23 -20.60 23.08
C ASN A 451 3.36 -19.67 21.85
N ALA A 452 2.28 -19.49 21.10
CA ALA A 452 2.25 -19.01 19.71
C ALA A 452 3.20 -17.83 19.35
N LEU A 453 3.51 -17.66 18.06
CA LEU A 453 4.25 -16.48 17.59
C LEU A 453 3.57 -15.17 18.04
N ILE A 454 2.26 -15.05 17.87
CA ILE A 454 1.47 -13.97 18.47
C ILE A 454 0.51 -14.54 19.50
N SER A 455 0.43 -13.91 20.67
CA SER A 455 -0.61 -14.23 21.65
C SER A 455 -1.30 -13.01 22.23
N ILE A 456 -2.59 -13.17 22.46
CA ILE A 456 -3.42 -12.26 23.25
C ILE A 456 -4.00 -13.11 24.38
N PRO A 457 -3.55 -12.94 25.64
CA PRO A 457 -4.11 -13.64 26.78
C PRO A 457 -5.37 -12.93 27.28
N THR A 458 -6.03 -13.51 28.28
CA THR A 458 -7.12 -12.85 29.00
C THR A 458 -6.58 -11.75 29.93
N LYS A 459 -7.36 -10.72 30.24
CA LYS A 459 -6.98 -9.66 31.21
C LYS A 459 -6.81 -10.22 32.61
N THR A 460 -7.75 -11.08 33.01
CA THR A 460 -7.71 -11.83 34.26
C THR A 460 -7.37 -13.29 33.97
N PRO A 461 -6.49 -13.95 34.77
CA PRO A 461 -6.23 -15.37 34.59
C PRO A 461 -7.54 -16.17 34.66
N ILE A 462 -7.65 -17.20 33.82
CA ILE A 462 -8.79 -18.13 33.85
C ILE A 462 -8.79 -18.82 35.21
N GLY A 463 -9.61 -18.31 36.13
CA GLY A 463 -9.77 -18.78 37.51
C GLY A 463 -11.22 -19.18 37.77
N ILE A 464 -11.42 -20.05 38.76
CA ILE A 464 -12.64 -20.82 39.01
C ILE A 464 -13.94 -20.03 39.30
N ASP A 465 -13.92 -18.69 39.47
CA ASP A 465 -15.09 -17.93 39.98
C ASP A 465 -15.21 -16.45 39.51
N MET A 466 -14.67 -16.04 38.36
CA MET A 466 -14.83 -14.66 37.87
C MET A 466 -15.14 -14.58 36.37
N PRO A 467 -15.93 -13.59 35.90
CA PRO A 467 -16.09 -13.33 34.48
C PRO A 467 -14.71 -13.07 33.86
N VAL A 468 -14.44 -13.74 32.75
CA VAL A 468 -13.19 -13.56 32.03
C VAL A 468 -13.25 -12.23 31.29
N GLU A 469 -12.33 -11.34 31.61
CA GLU A 469 -12.20 -10.06 30.93
C GLU A 469 -11.31 -10.21 29.69
N LEU A 470 -11.82 -9.76 28.54
CA LEU A 470 -11.16 -9.84 27.24
C LEU A 470 -10.56 -8.50 26.82
N PHE A 471 -9.47 -8.54 26.06
CA PHE A 471 -8.94 -7.35 25.38
C PHE A 471 -9.79 -7.02 24.15
N ASP A 472 -10.04 -5.74 23.94
CA ASP A 472 -10.98 -5.21 22.97
C ASP A 472 -10.30 -4.54 21.78
N HIS A 473 -10.95 -4.57 20.62
CA HIS A 473 -10.56 -3.84 19.42
C HIS A 473 -9.10 -4.11 19.01
N ILE A 474 -8.76 -5.38 18.80
CA ILE A 474 -7.44 -5.76 18.29
C ILE A 474 -7.49 -6.01 16.80
N THR A 475 -6.62 -5.32 16.06
CA THR A 475 -6.43 -5.50 14.62
C THR A 475 -5.04 -6.04 14.34
N ILE A 476 -4.97 -7.14 13.59
CA ILE A 476 -3.73 -7.65 13.00
C ILE A 476 -3.93 -7.71 11.50
N SER A 477 -3.20 -6.87 10.77
CA SER A 477 -3.39 -6.69 9.33
C SER A 477 -2.10 -6.77 8.53
N CYS A 478 -2.19 -7.30 7.31
CA CYS A 478 -1.10 -7.26 6.31
C CYS A 478 0.24 -7.81 6.81
N CYS A 479 0.25 -8.68 7.84
CA CYS A 479 1.46 -9.25 8.42
C CYS A 479 1.81 -10.60 7.78
N ILE A 480 3.09 -10.95 7.82
CA ILE A 480 3.55 -12.33 7.54
C ILE A 480 3.92 -12.95 8.89
N MET A 481 3.36 -14.11 9.20
CA MET A 481 3.60 -14.86 10.42
C MET A 481 4.22 -16.19 10.07
N GLU A 482 5.51 -16.33 10.35
CA GLU A 482 6.28 -17.51 9.97
C GLU A 482 6.80 -18.25 11.20
N GLY A 483 6.49 -19.55 11.27
CA GLY A 483 6.99 -20.43 12.33
C GLY A 483 6.12 -20.50 13.59
N GLY A 484 6.71 -21.06 14.65
CA GLY A 484 6.04 -21.37 15.91
C GLY A 484 5.28 -22.72 15.90
N ARG A 485 4.91 -23.19 17.10
CA ARG A 485 3.97 -24.33 17.24
C ARG A 485 2.58 -23.96 16.74
N ARG A 486 2.22 -22.69 16.87
CA ARG A 486 1.03 -21.98 16.37
C ARG A 486 1.50 -20.61 15.89
N ASN A 487 0.97 -20.10 14.78
CA ASN A 487 1.23 -18.72 14.41
C ASN A 487 0.51 -17.74 15.36
N ALA A 488 -0.71 -18.08 15.80
CA ALA A 488 -1.47 -17.22 16.70
C ALA A 488 -2.29 -17.99 17.74
N PHE A 489 -2.34 -17.47 18.96
CA PHE A 489 -3.18 -17.94 20.06
C PHE A 489 -3.83 -16.76 20.77
N ILE A 490 -5.12 -16.53 20.49
CA ILE A 490 -5.78 -15.26 20.74
C ILE A 490 -7.01 -15.45 21.63
N THR A 491 -7.15 -14.62 22.65
CA THR A 491 -8.40 -14.34 23.35
C THR A 491 -8.70 -12.86 23.25
N GLY A 492 -9.94 -12.47 22.94
CA GLY A 492 -10.27 -11.05 22.79
C GLY A 492 -11.67 -10.82 22.27
N GLN A 493 -12.12 -9.58 22.34
CA GLN A 493 -13.40 -9.11 21.82
C GLN A 493 -13.17 -8.12 20.68
N ASN A 494 -14.09 -8.07 19.71
CA ASN A 494 -13.99 -7.24 18.50
C ASN A 494 -12.65 -7.38 17.76
N LEU A 495 -12.36 -8.59 17.27
CA LEU A 495 -11.10 -8.94 16.62
C LEU A 495 -11.14 -8.78 15.10
N SER A 496 -10.08 -8.21 14.53
CA SER A 496 -9.89 -8.09 13.08
C SER A 496 -8.57 -8.71 12.63
N ILE A 497 -8.63 -9.84 11.93
CA ILE A 497 -7.48 -10.56 11.36
C ILE A 497 -7.58 -10.47 9.83
N LEU A 498 -6.87 -9.51 9.24
CA LEU A 498 -7.13 -9.03 7.88
C LEU A 498 -5.90 -9.14 6.96
N GLY A 499 -5.99 -9.87 5.85
CA GLY A 499 -4.96 -9.81 4.81
C GLY A 499 -3.59 -10.37 5.22
N ASN A 500 -3.52 -11.22 6.24
CA ASN A 500 -2.26 -11.78 6.75
C ASN A 500 -1.84 -13.04 5.99
N GLN A 501 -0.55 -13.36 6.05
CA GLN A 501 0.03 -14.60 5.56
C GLN A 501 0.52 -15.45 6.74
N PHE A 502 -0.08 -16.62 6.95
CA PHE A 502 0.30 -17.58 7.96
C PHE A 502 1.11 -18.70 7.32
N ILE A 503 2.43 -18.71 7.57
CA ILE A 503 3.36 -19.75 7.14
C ILE A 503 3.59 -20.68 8.34
N HIS A 504 2.85 -21.79 8.37
CA HIS A 504 2.75 -22.65 9.54
C HIS A 504 3.58 -23.92 9.40
N THR A 505 4.66 -24.01 10.19
CA THR A 505 5.54 -25.19 10.25
C THR A 505 5.28 -26.07 11.47
N GLY A 506 4.32 -25.69 12.33
CA GLY A 506 4.03 -26.37 13.58
C GLY A 506 3.21 -27.65 13.46
N ASN A 507 3.11 -28.40 14.57
CA ASN A 507 2.29 -29.62 14.72
C ASN A 507 0.93 -29.36 15.40
N SER A 508 0.45 -28.12 15.37
CA SER A 508 -0.83 -27.70 15.96
C SER A 508 -1.67 -26.92 14.94
N HIS A 509 -2.66 -26.18 15.43
CA HIS A 509 -3.46 -25.24 14.65
C HIS A 509 -2.64 -23.98 14.33
N SER A 510 -2.90 -23.34 13.19
CA SER A 510 -2.21 -22.10 12.83
C SER A 510 -2.73 -20.92 13.65
N LEU A 511 -4.01 -20.56 13.45
CA LEU A 511 -4.72 -19.56 14.23
C LEU A 511 -5.66 -20.27 15.21
N ASN A 512 -5.38 -20.15 16.50
CA ASN A 512 -6.29 -20.62 17.55
C ASN A 512 -6.88 -19.42 18.29
N ILE A 513 -8.21 -19.36 18.34
CA ILE A 513 -8.96 -18.32 19.01
C ILE A 513 -9.82 -18.95 20.11
N ILE A 514 -9.64 -18.47 21.32
CA ILE A 514 -10.40 -18.87 22.51
C ILE A 514 -11.18 -17.66 23.00
N ALA A 515 -12.42 -17.82 23.42
CA ALA A 515 -13.19 -16.79 24.12
C ALA A 515 -13.31 -15.46 23.34
N LEU A 516 -14.45 -15.28 22.67
CA LEU A 516 -14.73 -14.09 21.88
C LEU A 516 -16.01 -13.44 22.34
N ASP A 517 -16.01 -12.11 22.33
CA ASP A 517 -17.25 -11.34 22.40
C ASP A 517 -17.28 -10.33 21.25
N GLY A 518 -18.48 -9.97 20.82
CA GLY A 518 -18.72 -9.07 19.70
C GLY A 518 -18.31 -9.67 18.34
N ARG A 519 -17.70 -8.85 17.48
CA ARG A 519 -17.47 -9.22 16.08
C ARG A 519 -16.04 -9.67 15.83
N THR A 520 -15.87 -10.92 15.39
CA THR A 520 -14.59 -11.46 14.92
C THR A 520 -14.57 -11.60 13.41
N MET A 521 -13.65 -10.90 12.76
CA MET A 521 -13.44 -10.91 11.32
C MET A 521 -12.12 -11.58 10.96
N ILE A 522 -12.17 -12.67 10.20
CA ILE A 522 -11.00 -13.37 9.65
C ILE A 522 -11.15 -13.29 8.12
N SER A 523 -10.55 -12.26 7.52
CA SER A 523 -10.82 -11.89 6.13
C SER A 523 -9.56 -11.75 5.29
N GLY A 524 -9.53 -12.32 4.08
CA GLY A 524 -8.45 -12.08 3.12
C GLY A 524 -7.11 -12.72 3.48
N ASN A 525 -7.05 -13.65 4.43
CA ASN A 525 -5.80 -14.24 4.89
C ASN A 525 -5.38 -15.44 4.03
N THR A 526 -4.08 -15.69 3.94
CA THR A 526 -3.51 -16.90 3.33
C THR A 526 -2.90 -17.78 4.41
N PHE A 527 -3.27 -19.06 4.45
CA PHE A 527 -2.73 -20.07 5.35
C PHE A 527 -1.99 -21.14 4.55
N THR A 528 -0.72 -21.35 4.86
CA THR A 528 0.12 -22.39 4.25
C THR A 528 0.61 -23.34 5.34
N GLY A 529 0.07 -24.56 5.32
CA GLY A 529 0.41 -25.60 6.29
C GLY A 529 1.53 -26.53 5.81
N GLY A 530 2.14 -27.25 6.76
CA GLY A 530 3.07 -28.34 6.52
C GLY A 530 2.49 -29.73 6.81
N THR A 531 3.35 -30.75 6.76
CA THR A 531 2.97 -32.17 6.93
C THR A 531 2.51 -32.56 8.33
N THR A 532 2.65 -31.69 9.33
CA THR A 532 2.15 -31.90 10.70
C THR A 532 1.07 -30.90 11.10
N SER A 533 0.78 -29.93 10.23
CA SER A 533 -0.19 -28.88 10.51
C SER A 533 -1.59 -29.47 10.63
N LEU A 534 -2.29 -29.07 11.70
CA LEU A 534 -3.66 -29.49 11.97
C LEU A 534 -4.62 -28.59 11.19
N ARG A 535 -5.29 -27.64 11.86
CA ARG A 535 -6.31 -26.78 11.24
C ARG A 535 -5.77 -25.38 11.00
N ALA A 536 -6.19 -24.73 9.92
CA ALA A 536 -5.83 -23.35 9.66
C ALA A 536 -6.40 -22.43 10.76
N ILE A 537 -7.67 -22.64 11.11
CA ILE A 537 -8.42 -21.87 12.10
C ILE A 537 -9.06 -22.85 13.11
N LEU A 538 -8.91 -22.55 14.39
CA LEU A 538 -9.67 -23.13 15.49
C LEU A 538 -10.34 -21.99 16.24
N VAL A 539 -11.65 -22.08 16.42
CA VAL A 539 -12.41 -21.25 17.36
C VAL A 539 -12.94 -22.16 18.44
N GLU A 540 -12.57 -21.92 19.70
CA GLU A 540 -12.97 -22.78 20.81
C GLU A 540 -13.46 -22.01 22.05
N GLY A 541 -14.39 -22.62 22.78
CA GLY A 541 -14.78 -22.18 24.12
C GLY A 541 -13.74 -22.56 25.18
N SER A 542 -13.95 -22.08 26.42
CA SER A 542 -13.22 -22.56 27.60
C SER A 542 -14.18 -22.72 28.77
N SER A 543 -13.76 -23.38 29.87
CA SER A 543 -14.65 -23.70 31.01
C SER A 543 -15.33 -22.48 31.62
N ASN A 544 -14.75 -21.28 31.47
CA ASN A 544 -15.22 -20.04 32.09
C ASN A 544 -15.43 -18.91 31.06
N THR A 545 -15.46 -19.23 29.77
CA THR A 545 -15.64 -18.24 28.71
C THR A 545 -16.71 -18.69 27.72
N THR A 546 -17.56 -17.77 27.31
CA THR A 546 -18.52 -17.98 26.24
C THR A 546 -18.02 -17.32 24.97
N PHE A 547 -18.51 -17.80 23.83
CA PHE A 547 -18.44 -17.06 22.59
C PHE A 547 -19.74 -16.27 22.46
N SER A 548 -19.68 -14.97 22.18
CA SER A 548 -20.86 -14.17 21.81
C SER A 548 -20.61 -13.30 20.58
N GLY A 549 -21.63 -13.14 19.74
CA GLY A 549 -21.61 -12.25 18.57
C GLY A 549 -21.33 -12.93 17.21
N ASP A 550 -20.59 -12.25 16.34
CA ASP A 550 -20.44 -12.64 14.93
C ASP A 550 -19.06 -13.23 14.65
N ILE A 551 -18.98 -14.44 14.08
CA ILE A 551 -17.76 -14.99 13.48
C ILE A 551 -17.88 -14.96 11.97
N ILE A 552 -17.02 -14.17 11.33
CA ILE A 552 -16.99 -14.05 9.88
C ILE A 552 -15.63 -14.53 9.38
N VAL A 553 -15.63 -15.69 8.72
CA VAL A 553 -14.45 -16.28 8.05
C VAL A 553 -14.67 -16.14 6.55
N GLN A 554 -14.05 -15.14 5.93
CA GLN A 554 -14.29 -14.84 4.52
C GLN A 554 -13.06 -14.60 3.67
N ASP A 555 -13.16 -14.89 2.38
CA ASP A 555 -12.14 -14.49 1.40
C ASP A 555 -10.73 -15.03 1.74
N ASN A 556 -10.61 -16.12 2.51
CA ASN A 556 -9.33 -16.71 2.89
C ASN A 556 -8.90 -17.80 1.92
N ASN A 557 -7.59 -18.05 1.84
CA ASN A 557 -6.99 -19.16 1.13
C ASN A 557 -6.27 -20.08 2.12
N ALA A 558 -6.55 -21.38 2.13
CA ALA A 558 -5.87 -22.33 3.00
C ALA A 558 -5.40 -23.57 2.23
N THR A 559 -4.12 -23.91 2.39
CA THR A 559 -3.48 -25.06 1.73
C THR A 559 -2.77 -25.97 2.73
N SER A 560 -2.78 -27.29 2.49
CA SER A 560 -1.97 -28.26 3.24
C SER A 560 -2.29 -28.39 4.74
N PHE A 561 -3.55 -28.17 5.15
CA PHE A 561 -4.04 -28.44 6.51
C PHE A 561 -4.93 -29.70 6.57
N THR A 562 -5.02 -30.35 7.74
CA THR A 562 -6.02 -31.42 7.98
C THR A 562 -7.43 -30.85 8.21
N GLY A 563 -7.58 -29.56 8.41
CA GLY A 563 -8.88 -28.88 8.44
C GLY A 563 -8.74 -27.40 8.10
N PHE A 564 -9.78 -26.78 7.55
CA PHE A 564 -9.78 -25.33 7.37
C PHE A 564 -10.17 -24.66 8.68
N THR A 565 -11.43 -24.81 9.09
CA THR A 565 -11.93 -24.22 10.34
C THR A 565 -12.61 -25.29 11.19
N LEU A 566 -12.36 -25.24 12.50
CA LEU A 566 -13.11 -25.99 13.51
C LEU A 566 -13.74 -25.00 14.49
N PHE A 567 -15.05 -25.12 14.66
CA PHE A 567 -15.81 -24.48 15.72
C PHE A 567 -16.00 -25.51 16.83
N ASN A 568 -15.19 -25.41 17.86
CA ASN A 568 -15.21 -26.30 19.01
C ASN A 568 -16.04 -25.70 20.13
N THR A 569 -17.23 -26.24 20.34
CA THR A 569 -18.09 -25.79 21.44
C THR A 569 -17.77 -26.47 22.77
N ASN A 570 -16.74 -27.34 22.82
CA ASN A 570 -16.33 -28.01 24.03
C ASN A 570 -15.80 -27.05 25.08
N SER A 571 -16.59 -26.93 26.13
CA SER A 571 -16.08 -26.62 27.45
C SER A 571 -16.28 -27.83 28.33
N ASN A 572 -15.19 -28.34 28.89
CA ASN A 572 -15.24 -29.36 29.94
C ASN A 572 -16.18 -28.85 31.04
N VAL A 573 -17.36 -29.44 31.14
CA VAL A 573 -18.34 -29.16 32.18
C VAL A 573 -17.72 -29.54 33.52
N ILE A 574 -17.34 -28.55 34.33
CA ILE A 574 -17.24 -28.77 35.78
C ILE A 574 -18.56 -28.31 36.38
N ILE A 575 -19.36 -29.27 36.83
CA ILE A 575 -20.62 -29.02 37.55
C ILE A 575 -20.24 -28.39 38.90
N PHE A 576 -20.26 -27.06 39.01
CA PHE A 576 -20.14 -26.36 40.29
C PHE A 576 -21.53 -26.15 40.90
N PHE A 577 -21.72 -26.61 42.13
CA PHE A 577 -22.86 -26.32 43.02
C PHE A 577 -24.29 -26.42 42.44
N GLY A 578 -24.50 -27.23 41.39
CA GLY A 578 -25.85 -27.54 40.90
C GLY A 578 -26.55 -26.39 40.16
N GLN A 579 -25.83 -25.41 39.63
CA GLN A 579 -26.37 -24.43 38.68
C GLN A 579 -25.62 -24.52 37.34
N PRO A 580 -26.31 -24.77 36.21
CA PRO A 580 -25.67 -24.76 34.90
C PRO A 580 -25.37 -23.31 34.52
N THR A 581 -24.11 -22.89 34.57
CA THR A 581 -23.66 -21.74 33.78
C THR A 581 -23.68 -22.17 32.30
N PRO A 582 -24.27 -21.37 31.38
CA PRO A 582 -24.21 -21.72 29.97
C PRO A 582 -22.76 -21.54 29.50
N ILE A 583 -22.12 -22.63 29.10
CA ILE A 583 -20.75 -22.62 28.57
C ILE A 583 -20.83 -23.03 27.10
N GLY A 584 -20.29 -22.23 26.18
CA GLY A 584 -20.38 -22.47 24.74
C GLY A 584 -20.62 -21.20 23.92
N PHE A 585 -21.20 -21.36 22.72
CA PHE A 585 -21.79 -20.25 21.96
C PHE A 585 -22.98 -19.66 22.73
N GLN A 586 -23.12 -18.34 22.71
CA GLN A 586 -24.21 -17.52 23.25
C GLN A 586 -24.54 -16.45 22.22
N ASP A 587 -25.79 -16.32 21.78
CA ASP A 587 -26.20 -15.34 20.77
C ASP A 587 -25.29 -15.28 19.50
N ALA A 588 -24.81 -16.43 19.02
CA ALA A 588 -23.75 -16.51 18.02
C ALA A 588 -24.26 -16.54 16.57
N THR A 589 -23.63 -15.80 15.66
CA THR A 589 -23.81 -15.95 14.21
C THR A 589 -22.50 -16.33 13.54
N ILE A 590 -22.53 -17.36 12.69
CA ILE A 590 -21.34 -17.91 12.03
C ILE A 590 -21.51 -17.81 10.52
N LEU A 591 -20.57 -17.14 9.86
CA LEU A 591 -20.50 -16.99 8.42
C LEU A 591 -19.13 -17.46 7.91
N VAL A 592 -19.14 -18.50 7.07
CA VAL A 592 -17.96 -19.01 6.36
C VAL A 592 -18.21 -18.84 4.86
N GLN A 593 -17.58 -17.83 4.23
CA GLN A 593 -17.90 -17.50 2.84
C GLN A 593 -16.70 -17.19 1.94
N ARG A 594 -16.80 -17.52 0.65
CA ARG A 594 -15.79 -17.16 -0.36
C ARG A 594 -14.36 -17.60 -0.01
N ASN A 595 -14.20 -18.69 0.75
CA ASN A 595 -12.89 -19.24 1.06
C ASN A 595 -12.46 -20.26 -0.01
N TYR A 596 -11.16 -20.29 -0.30
CA TYR A 596 -10.52 -21.33 -1.10
C TYR A 596 -9.78 -22.29 -0.17
N ILE A 597 -10.17 -23.56 -0.17
CA ILE A 597 -9.70 -24.57 0.77
C ILE A 597 -9.17 -25.76 -0.03
N ASP A 598 -7.87 -26.00 0.04
CA ASP A 598 -7.22 -27.12 -0.64
C ASP A 598 -6.42 -27.96 0.35
N HIS A 599 -6.92 -29.16 0.63
CA HIS A 599 -6.24 -30.06 1.55
C HIS A 599 -4.92 -30.60 0.99
N GLN A 600 -4.65 -30.57 -0.32
CA GLN A 600 -3.40 -31.07 -0.93
C GLN A 600 -2.99 -32.49 -0.46
N GLY A 601 -3.98 -33.37 -0.33
CA GLY A 601 -3.78 -34.76 0.10
C GLY A 601 -3.70 -34.97 1.62
N ARG A 602 -3.87 -33.92 2.43
CA ARG A 602 -4.01 -34.03 3.88
C ARG A 602 -5.35 -34.66 4.25
N SER A 603 -5.39 -35.41 5.35
CA SER A 603 -6.58 -36.15 5.80
C SER A 603 -7.31 -35.39 6.91
N GLY A 604 -8.50 -34.88 6.61
CA GLY A 604 -9.47 -34.36 7.57
C GLY A 604 -10.61 -33.59 6.90
N SER A 605 -11.66 -33.28 7.65
CA SER A 605 -12.83 -32.55 7.13
C SER A 605 -12.55 -31.04 7.10
N SER A 606 -13.17 -30.32 6.17
CA SER A 606 -12.79 -28.93 5.89
C SER A 606 -13.37 -27.95 6.91
N ILE A 607 -14.69 -27.91 7.05
CA ILE A 607 -15.41 -27.07 8.01
C ILE A 607 -16.07 -27.99 9.03
N ILE A 608 -15.62 -27.90 10.27
CA ILE A 608 -16.06 -28.80 11.34
C ILE A 608 -16.76 -28.00 12.43
N PHE A 609 -17.88 -28.52 12.91
CA PHE A 609 -18.51 -28.07 14.14
C PHE A 609 -18.46 -29.23 15.11
N PHE A 610 -17.75 -29.05 16.21
CA PHE A 610 -17.72 -30.01 17.29
C PHE A 610 -18.72 -29.59 18.35
N VAL A 611 -19.68 -30.49 18.64
CA VAL A 611 -20.88 -30.27 19.43
C VAL A 611 -20.92 -31.24 20.62
N PRO A 612 -20.39 -30.86 21.80
CA PRO A 612 -20.50 -31.65 23.00
C PRO A 612 -21.85 -31.55 23.69
N GLY A 613 -22.35 -32.68 24.20
CA GLY A 613 -23.55 -32.73 25.02
C GLY A 613 -23.23 -32.23 26.44
N PRO A 614 -23.67 -31.02 26.82
CA PRO A 614 -25.06 -30.56 26.78
C PRO A 614 -25.27 -29.19 26.08
N ASN A 615 -24.41 -28.78 25.15
CA ASN A 615 -24.55 -27.48 24.48
C ASN A 615 -25.86 -27.40 23.69
N ASP A 616 -26.48 -26.22 23.60
CA ASP A 616 -27.75 -26.04 22.90
C ASP A 616 -27.52 -25.21 21.62
N PHE A 617 -28.03 -25.70 20.48
CA PHE A 617 -28.08 -24.93 19.24
C PHE A 617 -28.98 -23.69 19.38
N SER A 618 -29.84 -23.59 20.40
CA SER A 618 -30.68 -22.40 20.64
C SER A 618 -29.88 -21.10 20.77
N GLU A 619 -28.62 -21.19 21.22
CA GLU A 619 -27.70 -20.07 21.39
C GLU A 619 -26.93 -19.70 20.11
N ILE A 620 -27.18 -20.39 19.00
CA ILE A 620 -26.59 -20.11 17.69
C ILE A 620 -27.69 -19.60 16.77
N HIS A 621 -27.70 -18.32 16.43
CA HIS A 621 -28.72 -17.74 15.57
C HIS A 621 -28.68 -18.29 14.14
N SER A 622 -27.50 -18.37 13.54
CA SER A 622 -27.36 -18.96 12.21
C SER A 622 -25.94 -19.42 11.90
N ILE A 623 -25.86 -20.47 11.08
CA ILE A 623 -24.65 -20.96 10.45
C ILE A 623 -24.86 -20.86 8.94
N ARG A 624 -24.02 -20.05 8.28
CA ARG A 624 -24.04 -19.81 6.83
C ARG A 624 -22.70 -20.19 6.23
N ILE A 625 -22.69 -21.22 5.39
CA ILE A 625 -21.52 -21.69 4.66
C ILE A 625 -21.81 -21.49 3.17
N ARG A 626 -21.19 -20.50 2.53
CA ARG A 626 -21.54 -20.18 1.14
C ARG A 626 -20.40 -19.75 0.25
N GLU A 627 -20.53 -19.99 -1.05
CA GLU A 627 -19.57 -19.50 -2.05
C GLU A 627 -18.12 -19.99 -1.81
N ASN A 628 -17.90 -21.05 -1.03
CA ASN A 628 -16.58 -21.60 -0.79
C ASN A 628 -16.18 -22.57 -1.90
N VAL A 629 -14.89 -22.66 -2.18
CA VAL A 629 -14.29 -23.70 -3.04
C VAL A 629 -13.52 -24.65 -2.13
N ILE A 630 -13.92 -25.92 -2.11
CA ILE A 630 -13.35 -26.94 -1.21
C ILE A 630 -12.83 -28.12 -2.03
N ILE A 631 -11.52 -28.36 -1.94
CA ILE A 631 -10.82 -29.47 -2.58
C ILE A 631 -10.38 -30.45 -1.49
N ASN A 632 -11.06 -31.60 -1.43
CA ASN A 632 -10.78 -32.66 -0.46
C ASN A 632 -10.91 -34.04 -1.10
N LEU A 633 -9.78 -34.58 -1.55
CA LEU A 633 -9.73 -35.86 -2.28
C LEU A 633 -9.75 -37.08 -1.34
N ASN A 634 -9.95 -36.89 -0.04
CA ASN A 634 -10.04 -38.00 0.92
C ASN A 634 -11.48 -38.51 1.04
N VAL A 635 -11.69 -39.75 0.59
CA VAL A 635 -13.00 -40.43 0.60
C VAL A 635 -13.60 -40.63 1.99
N ASN A 636 -12.82 -40.57 3.07
CA ASN A 636 -13.32 -40.78 4.43
C ASN A 636 -13.65 -39.46 5.14
N ARG A 637 -13.73 -38.34 4.42
CA ARG A 637 -13.88 -36.99 4.97
C ARG A 637 -15.00 -36.23 4.29
N LEU A 638 -15.50 -35.21 4.98
CA LEU A 638 -16.60 -34.37 4.53
C LEU A 638 -16.10 -32.93 4.37
N ALA A 639 -16.77 -32.19 3.48
CA ALA A 639 -16.50 -30.77 3.31
C ALA A 639 -17.09 -29.98 4.50
N VAL A 640 -18.30 -30.35 4.93
CA VAL A 640 -18.95 -29.81 6.13
C VAL A 640 -19.34 -30.97 7.04
N TYR A 641 -18.87 -30.94 8.28
CA TYR A 641 -19.04 -32.04 9.23
C TYR A 641 -19.50 -31.53 10.61
N MET A 642 -20.57 -32.12 11.12
CA MET A 642 -21.01 -31.95 12.51
C MET A 642 -20.59 -33.18 13.33
N ASP A 643 -19.72 -32.97 14.30
CA ASP A 643 -19.09 -33.99 15.15
C ASP A 643 -19.71 -33.90 16.55
N TYR A 644 -20.46 -34.90 16.99
CA TYR A 644 -21.21 -34.92 18.25
C TYR A 644 -20.52 -35.82 19.27
N PHE A 645 -20.08 -35.26 20.40
CA PHE A 645 -19.39 -36.06 21.42
C PHE A 645 -19.53 -35.47 22.84
N PRO A 646 -20.01 -36.21 23.86
CA PRO A 646 -20.28 -37.64 23.87
C PRO A 646 -21.61 -38.03 23.18
N PRO A 647 -21.81 -39.33 22.88
CA PRO A 647 -22.99 -39.81 22.17
C PRO A 647 -24.30 -39.53 22.90
N GLY A 648 -25.35 -39.20 22.15
CA GLY A 648 -26.72 -39.15 22.67
C GLY A 648 -27.09 -37.89 23.47
N GLY A 649 -26.55 -36.73 23.09
CA GLY A 649 -26.89 -35.42 23.66
C GLY A 649 -28.35 -34.96 23.41
N THR A 650 -28.64 -33.68 23.61
CA THR A 650 -29.96 -33.07 23.35
C THR A 650 -29.93 -31.88 22.38
N SER A 651 -28.75 -31.53 21.89
CA SER A 651 -28.53 -30.39 20.99
C SER A 651 -29.03 -30.70 19.58
N ILE A 652 -30.14 -30.08 19.17
CA ILE A 652 -30.72 -30.31 17.84
C ILE A 652 -30.86 -28.97 17.13
N PRO A 653 -30.26 -28.79 15.94
CA PRO A 653 -30.45 -27.58 15.17
C PRO A 653 -31.93 -27.31 14.84
N ALA A 654 -32.32 -26.05 14.90
CA ALA A 654 -33.58 -25.59 14.33
C ALA A 654 -33.55 -25.71 12.80
N ASN A 655 -34.73 -25.78 12.17
CA ASN A 655 -34.81 -25.77 10.71
C ASN A 655 -34.25 -24.42 10.18
N GLU A 656 -33.58 -24.44 9.03
CA GLU A 656 -32.96 -23.27 8.39
C GLU A 656 -31.81 -22.62 9.19
N GLN A 657 -31.47 -23.16 10.36
CA GLN A 657 -30.38 -22.64 11.20
C GLN A 657 -29.03 -22.88 10.53
N ILE A 658 -28.86 -24.02 9.87
CA ILE A 658 -27.66 -24.37 9.11
C ILE A 658 -27.99 -24.31 7.62
N LYS A 659 -27.32 -23.41 6.90
CA LYS A 659 -27.45 -23.30 5.44
C LYS A 659 -26.09 -23.44 4.78
N VAL A 660 -26.01 -24.39 3.84
CA VAL A 660 -24.85 -24.63 3.00
C VAL A 660 -25.27 -24.35 1.58
N SER A 661 -24.81 -23.25 1.00
CA SER A 661 -25.31 -22.80 -0.30
C SER A 661 -24.24 -22.29 -1.26
N GLU A 662 -24.40 -22.54 -2.56
CA GLU A 662 -23.52 -21.98 -3.60
C GLU A 662 -22.03 -22.34 -3.44
N ASN A 663 -21.71 -23.42 -2.74
CA ASN A 663 -20.33 -23.90 -2.61
C ASN A 663 -19.96 -24.78 -3.80
N VAL A 664 -18.67 -24.81 -4.13
CA VAL A 664 -18.07 -25.72 -5.12
C VAL A 664 -17.23 -26.76 -4.38
N PHE A 665 -17.61 -28.02 -4.52
CA PHE A 665 -16.94 -29.17 -3.91
C PHE A 665 -16.20 -29.99 -4.98
N ASP A 666 -14.87 -30.04 -4.87
CA ASP A 666 -14.03 -31.00 -5.59
C ASP A 666 -13.59 -32.09 -4.60
N VAL A 667 -14.44 -33.13 -4.48
CA VAL A 667 -14.30 -34.20 -3.50
C VAL A 667 -14.32 -35.57 -4.17
N ALA A 668 -13.71 -36.56 -3.52
CA ALA A 668 -13.72 -37.95 -3.98
C ALA A 668 -14.93 -38.71 -3.41
N LEU A 669 -15.47 -39.65 -4.21
CA LEU A 669 -16.55 -40.57 -3.81
C LEU A 669 -16.00 -41.95 -3.40
N PRO A 670 -16.65 -42.65 -2.45
CA PRO A 670 -17.66 -42.14 -1.52
C PRO A 670 -17.06 -41.09 -0.58
N TRP A 671 -17.88 -40.28 0.11
CA TRP A 671 -17.43 -39.33 1.14
C TRP A 671 -17.95 -39.71 2.53
N GLY A 672 -17.20 -39.32 3.56
CA GLY A 672 -17.48 -39.65 4.96
C GLY A 672 -17.04 -41.05 5.39
N SER A 673 -16.98 -41.26 6.70
CA SER A 673 -16.75 -42.57 7.31
C SER A 673 -17.98 -43.48 7.16
N ALA A 674 -17.80 -44.79 7.27
CA ALA A 674 -18.89 -45.77 7.23
C ALA A 674 -19.90 -45.62 8.38
N THR A 675 -19.52 -44.90 9.44
CA THR A 675 -20.35 -44.58 10.60
C THR A 675 -21.14 -43.28 10.42
N ASP A 676 -20.76 -42.43 9.46
CA ASP A 676 -21.34 -41.10 9.33
C ASP A 676 -22.70 -41.19 8.62
N THR A 677 -23.62 -40.31 9.02
CA THR A 677 -24.82 -40.02 8.25
C THR A 677 -24.47 -38.91 7.25
N VAL A 678 -24.44 -39.26 5.97
CA VAL A 678 -24.00 -38.36 4.89
C VAL A 678 -25.11 -38.08 3.89
N ASP A 679 -25.16 -36.86 3.38
CA ASP A 679 -26.03 -36.53 2.25
C ASP A 679 -25.56 -37.26 0.98
N PRO A 680 -26.48 -37.85 0.18
CA PRO A 680 -26.11 -38.61 -1.02
C PRO A 680 -25.64 -37.72 -2.18
N ASN A 681 -25.98 -36.43 -2.18
CA ASN A 681 -25.69 -35.50 -3.27
C ASN A 681 -24.59 -34.49 -2.91
N TYR A 682 -24.34 -34.27 -1.62
CA TYR A 682 -23.37 -33.29 -1.15
C TYR A 682 -22.47 -33.86 -0.05
N PRO A 683 -21.18 -33.47 0.03
CA PRO A 683 -20.24 -33.92 1.06
C PRO A 683 -20.47 -33.23 2.41
N VAL A 684 -21.71 -33.30 2.89
CA VAL A 684 -22.21 -32.73 4.14
C VAL A 684 -22.76 -33.88 4.97
N GLY A 685 -22.50 -33.87 6.27
CA GLY A 685 -23.00 -34.92 7.15
C GLY A 685 -22.68 -34.70 8.62
N PHE A 686 -23.04 -35.70 9.41
CA PHE A 686 -22.82 -35.77 10.84
C PHE A 686 -22.49 -37.20 11.26
N ASP A 687 -21.92 -37.37 12.45
CA ASP A 687 -21.51 -38.69 12.94
C ASP A 687 -22.66 -39.58 13.46
N ILE A 688 -22.32 -40.77 13.92
CA ILE A 688 -23.28 -41.74 14.52
C ILE A 688 -23.75 -41.35 15.92
N ASP A 689 -23.02 -40.45 16.57
CA ASP A 689 -23.20 -40.08 17.97
C ASP A 689 -24.19 -38.92 18.15
N ALA A 690 -24.67 -38.35 17.03
CA ALA A 690 -25.69 -37.33 16.96
C ALA A 690 -26.99 -37.72 17.72
N PRO A 691 -27.63 -36.75 18.39
CA PRO A 691 -28.82 -37.02 19.19
C PRO A 691 -30.05 -37.30 18.34
N GLY A 692 -30.99 -38.07 18.91
CA GLY A 692 -32.25 -38.41 18.24
C GLY A 692 -33.02 -37.16 17.80
N GLY A 693 -33.31 -37.06 16.51
CA GLY A 693 -33.98 -35.89 15.90
C GLY A 693 -33.05 -35.01 15.04
N VAL A 694 -31.73 -35.24 15.09
CA VAL A 694 -30.81 -34.74 14.06
C VAL A 694 -30.93 -35.61 12.82
N ASN A 695 -31.16 -34.98 11.68
CA ASN A 695 -31.25 -35.61 10.37
C ASN A 695 -30.74 -34.63 9.30
N LEU A 696 -30.62 -35.11 8.05
CA LEU A 696 -30.07 -34.28 6.97
C LEU A 696 -30.98 -33.10 6.60
N ASP A 697 -32.28 -33.13 6.89
CA ASP A 697 -33.20 -32.01 6.66
C ASP A 697 -32.89 -30.79 7.55
N LYS A 698 -32.02 -30.94 8.56
CA LYS A 698 -31.48 -29.84 9.35
C LYS A 698 -30.51 -28.96 8.57
N PHE A 699 -29.98 -29.46 7.46
CA PHE A 699 -29.12 -28.72 6.57
C PHE A 699 -29.94 -28.20 5.39
N GLU A 700 -30.02 -26.88 5.25
CA GLU A 700 -30.56 -26.28 4.04
C GLU A 700 -29.48 -26.28 2.94
N LEU A 701 -29.56 -27.23 2.01
CA LEU A 701 -28.60 -27.42 0.92
C LEU A 701 -29.12 -26.79 -0.39
N VAL A 702 -28.52 -25.67 -0.82
CA VAL A 702 -29.06 -24.86 -1.93
C VAL A 702 -27.97 -24.52 -2.94
N LEU A 703 -28.18 -24.85 -4.22
CA LEU A 703 -27.30 -24.44 -5.33
C LEU A 703 -25.81 -24.80 -5.16
N ASN A 704 -25.47 -25.82 -4.37
CA ASN A 704 -24.10 -26.31 -4.29
C ASN A 704 -23.75 -27.11 -5.55
N THR A 705 -22.48 -27.09 -5.94
CA THR A 705 -21.95 -27.82 -7.09
C THR A 705 -20.91 -28.84 -6.62
N VAL A 706 -21.04 -30.10 -7.05
CA VAL A 706 -20.00 -31.13 -6.85
C VAL A 706 -19.40 -31.47 -8.21
N LEU A 707 -18.10 -31.28 -8.39
CA LEU A 707 -17.45 -31.40 -9.71
C LEU A 707 -17.32 -32.85 -10.20
N ASN A 708 -17.26 -33.82 -9.28
CA ASN A 708 -17.01 -35.24 -9.58
C ASN A 708 -18.27 -36.13 -9.49
N LEU A 709 -19.48 -35.54 -9.50
CA LEU A 709 -20.71 -36.32 -9.63
C LEU A 709 -21.00 -36.60 -11.13
N PRO A 710 -21.35 -37.85 -11.49
CA PRO A 710 -21.66 -38.23 -12.86
C PRO A 710 -22.94 -37.56 -13.43
#